data_AF-A0A1M5L0A5-F1
#
_entry.id   AF-A0A1M5L0A5-F1
#
_cell.length_a   1.000
_cell.length_b   1.000
_cell.length_c   1.000
_cell.angle_alpha   90.00
_cell.angle_beta   90.00
_cell.angle_gamma   90.00
#
_symmetry.space_group_name_H-M   'P 1'
#
loop_
_entity.id
_entity.type
_entity.pdbx_description
1 polymer ?
#
loop_
_entity_poly.entity_id
_entity_poly.type
_entity_poly.pdbx_seq_one_letter_code
_entity_poly.pdbx_strand_id
1 'polypeptide(L)'
;MNKTYISLFSCAGVGCYGFKQEGFSCIASVELSQRRLNVQKCNHKCKYESGYICGDMTSEETKEKIFDEINKWEHCDGLKQVDVLVATPPCQGISVQNHKKKDEINRNSLVVESIEIVNRIHPKFFIFENVMAFEKTLCITKDGQKVPIGEYIRESLGANYIISSRILNFMNYGANSSRTRTLVIGVEKNYRESIVPYDLFPSYQKEKTLRNVIGGLKKLEWGEISKGDFYHAFRTYDIRMKNWIHDLKEGESAFDNLDPKKRPHKIVNGKIVENIKKNRDKYTRQRWNRFVQCVHTRNDQLAAQNTVHPEQDRVFSIRELMKMMNIPDEFRWVDLSLEELNKLSDDEKRKIYKDCETNVRQCIGEAVPTIIMQQIASRINKMLDEPQISAGEINKIIQRKSLKERENLSSFLHDNPLNLSVHTLMRITELCNAEREKNAAFYTNKYLVNAAVDKLPDFAQSEIKILEPSVGAGNFLPILIKKYAYVPHVVIDVVDIDPNSIANLKMLLEHLDIPENVTINPICCDFLFYAPPYHYDLAVGNPPFSKMKYKAEDVCLWLQNNVNKTTKDLSEIFLEKCMQIADCVALILNKNILCAEEFFPTHDLLRTLKIESIIDFGRFGFTGVSIETICLIAYPKQKPSETTVYNLKFNKIYHQKQSYITDKKYPYFIIYRDEYFDNIAKKLKLNVFSVFRDRQITKKNSFKEKKTNRLWVLKARNINSENNGVSHIPNYDTYIEKKIAQSLSSFQFFNNETVYLTPNMTYKTRLIENIPNTIVDGSVAVLIPKKQGMKLTNEQLAYFSSEEYRRFYITARNLSTQSINVDKNSVFFYGILNNDQ
;
A
#
# COMPACT_ATOMS: atom_id res chain seq x y z
N MET A 1 12.22 18.08 21.79
CA MET A 1 11.84 16.87 22.57
C MET A 1 12.22 15.67 21.74
N ASN A 2 12.82 14.64 22.34
CA ASN A 2 13.17 13.42 21.61
C ASN A 2 11.88 12.75 21.12
N LYS A 3 11.91 12.20 19.90
CA LYS A 3 10.80 11.40 19.39
C LYS A 3 10.66 10.13 20.20
N THR A 4 9.46 9.57 20.24
CA THR A 4 9.08 8.52 21.17
C THR A 4 8.69 7.23 20.48
N TYR A 5 8.88 6.10 21.14
CA TYR A 5 8.37 4.83 20.64
C TYR A 5 7.90 3.89 21.74
N ILE A 6 7.02 2.97 21.36
CA ILE A 6 6.58 1.81 22.15
C ILE A 6 6.98 0.54 21.43
N SER A 7 7.44 -0.48 22.18
CA SER A 7 7.87 -1.77 21.64
C SER A 7 7.08 -2.92 22.27
N LEU A 8 6.24 -3.57 21.48
CA LEU A 8 5.46 -4.74 21.88
C LEU A 8 6.15 -6.03 21.42
N PHE A 9 6.08 -7.09 22.24
CA PHE A 9 6.77 -8.37 22.00
C PHE A 9 8.28 -8.18 21.82
N SER A 10 8.86 -7.35 22.68
CA SER A 10 10.15 -6.68 22.46
C SER A 10 11.40 -7.57 22.55
N CYS A 11 11.28 -8.85 22.95
CA CYS A 11 12.38 -9.78 23.13
C CYS A 11 13.45 -9.18 24.09
N ALA A 12 14.74 -9.34 23.80
CA ALA A 12 15.81 -8.67 24.55
C ALA A 12 16.04 -7.21 24.12
N GLY A 13 15.20 -6.65 23.25
CA GLY A 13 15.32 -5.27 22.77
C GLY A 13 16.35 -5.04 21.66
N VAL A 14 16.93 -6.11 21.08
CA VAL A 14 17.99 -6.02 20.05
C VAL A 14 17.54 -5.23 18.81
N GLY A 15 16.37 -5.54 18.25
CA GLY A 15 15.89 -4.89 17.03
C GLY A 15 15.61 -3.40 17.28
N CYS A 16 14.78 -3.10 18.27
CA CYS A 16 14.44 -1.73 18.64
C CYS A 16 15.60 -0.92 19.26
N TYR A 17 16.75 -1.53 19.55
CA TYR A 17 17.95 -0.77 19.91
C TYR A 17 18.34 0.23 18.80
N GLY A 18 17.98 -0.05 17.55
CA GLY A 18 18.17 0.89 16.44
C GLY A 18 17.42 2.22 16.64
N PHE A 19 16.24 2.23 17.28
CA PHE A 19 15.54 3.47 17.64
C PHE A 19 16.33 4.26 18.68
N LYS A 20 16.95 3.58 19.65
CA LYS A 20 17.81 4.22 20.64
C LYS A 20 19.06 4.84 20.01
N GLN A 21 19.68 4.15 19.03
CA GLN A 21 20.83 4.69 18.28
C GLN A 21 20.46 5.96 17.49
N GLU A 22 19.22 6.06 17.02
CA GLU A 22 18.69 7.25 16.34
C GLU A 22 18.06 8.27 17.31
N GLY A 23 18.32 8.17 18.61
CA GLY A 23 17.93 9.17 19.62
C GLY A 23 16.45 9.14 20.05
N PHE A 24 15.70 8.09 19.73
CA PHE A 24 14.33 7.95 20.22
C PHE A 24 14.28 7.52 21.69
N SER A 25 13.28 8.04 22.38
CA SER A 25 12.95 7.68 23.76
C SER A 25 11.91 6.55 23.80
N CYS A 26 12.24 5.43 24.47
CA CYS A 26 11.29 4.35 24.68
C CYS A 26 10.34 4.71 25.83
N ILE A 27 9.05 4.82 25.52
CA ILE A 27 7.98 5.04 26.52
C ILE A 27 7.76 3.74 27.28
N ALA A 28 7.38 2.69 26.55
CA ALA A 28 7.07 1.39 27.12
C ALA A 28 7.64 0.27 26.26
N SER A 29 8.11 -0.79 26.93
CA SER A 29 8.56 -2.01 26.31
C SER A 29 7.91 -3.20 27.00
N VAL A 30 7.18 -3.99 26.22
CA VAL A 30 6.41 -5.13 26.74
C VAL A 30 7.06 -6.44 26.29
N GLU A 31 7.29 -7.34 27.23
CA GLU A 31 7.89 -8.65 27.00
C GLU A 31 7.40 -9.65 28.06
N LEU A 32 7.06 -10.87 27.64
CA LEU A 32 6.56 -11.89 28.56
C LEU A 32 7.66 -12.44 29.49
N SER A 33 8.90 -12.47 29.03
CA SER A 33 10.04 -13.01 29.79
C SER A 33 10.80 -11.93 30.57
N GLN A 34 10.71 -11.97 31.90
CA GLN A 34 11.50 -11.10 32.78
C GLN A 34 13.01 -11.17 32.51
N ARG A 35 13.54 -12.36 32.18
CA ARG A 35 14.97 -12.55 31.86
C ARG A 35 15.40 -11.75 30.63
N ARG A 36 14.52 -11.59 29.64
CA ARG A 36 14.79 -10.79 28.43
C ARG A 36 14.62 -9.30 28.72
N LEU A 37 13.63 -8.94 29.53
CA LEU A 37 13.43 -7.57 29.98
C LEU A 37 14.62 -7.06 30.79
N ASN A 38 15.24 -7.90 31.62
CA ASN A 38 16.46 -7.56 32.35
C ASN A 38 17.62 -7.18 31.40
N VAL A 39 17.74 -7.82 30.23
CA VAL A 39 18.73 -7.41 29.21
C VAL A 39 18.43 -6.00 28.71
N GLN A 40 17.16 -5.65 28.54
CA GLN A 40 16.78 -4.28 28.13
C GLN A 40 17.15 -3.25 29.19
N LYS A 41 17.05 -3.61 30.48
CA LYS A 41 17.46 -2.75 31.60
C LYS A 41 18.97 -2.50 31.61
N CYS A 42 19.79 -3.52 31.33
CA CYS A 42 21.24 -3.35 31.16
C CYS A 42 21.61 -2.35 30.05
N ASN A 43 20.69 -2.10 29.12
CA ASN A 43 20.85 -1.16 28.04
C ASN A 43 20.14 0.18 28.29
N HIS A 44 19.55 0.42 29.47
CA HIS A 44 18.77 1.62 29.80
C HIS A 44 17.80 2.01 28.66
N LYS A 45 17.04 1.04 28.17
CA LYS A 45 16.16 1.22 27.01
C LYS A 45 15.02 2.19 27.29
N CYS A 46 14.27 1.98 28.37
CA CYS A 46 13.19 2.87 28.81
C CYS A 46 13.74 3.92 29.77
N LYS A 47 13.18 5.14 29.69
CA LYS A 47 13.54 6.25 30.59
C LYS A 47 13.12 5.97 32.03
N TYR A 48 11.91 5.44 32.21
CA TYR A 48 11.36 5.11 33.51
C TYR A 48 11.34 3.59 33.74
N GLU A 49 11.56 3.17 34.99
CA GLU A 49 11.47 1.75 35.35
C GLU A 49 10.07 1.16 35.11
N SER A 50 9.02 1.97 35.29
CA SER A 50 7.63 1.59 35.00
C SER A 50 7.38 1.27 33.52
N GLY A 51 8.22 1.78 32.61
CA GLY A 51 8.15 1.47 31.19
C GLY A 51 8.67 0.08 30.81
N TYR A 52 9.28 -0.68 31.73
CA TYR A 52 9.63 -2.09 31.52
C TYR A 52 8.49 -2.99 32.00
N ILE A 53 7.62 -3.41 31.08
CA ILE A 53 6.40 -4.14 31.42
C ILE A 53 6.59 -5.62 31.13
N CYS A 54 6.70 -6.43 32.20
CA CYS A 54 6.67 -7.88 32.10
C CYS A 54 5.22 -8.37 32.18
N GLY A 55 4.66 -8.85 31.08
CA GLY A 55 3.24 -9.21 31.06
C GLY A 55 2.77 -9.87 29.76
N ASP A 56 1.60 -10.49 29.84
CA ASP A 56 0.91 -11.07 28.68
C ASP A 56 0.06 -9.99 27.99
N MET A 57 0.33 -9.74 26.71
CA MET A 57 -0.38 -8.74 25.91
C MET A 57 -1.88 -9.01 25.76
N THR A 58 -2.36 -10.24 26.01
CA THR A 58 -3.81 -10.53 26.01
C THR A 58 -4.52 -10.07 27.28
N SER A 59 -3.78 -9.72 28.34
CA SER A 59 -4.34 -9.27 29.62
C SER A 59 -4.59 -7.76 29.64
N GLU A 60 -5.74 -7.33 30.13
CA GLU A 60 -6.03 -5.89 30.27
C GLU A 60 -5.09 -5.20 31.26
N GLU A 61 -4.67 -5.88 32.34
CA GLU A 61 -3.67 -5.36 33.29
C GLU A 61 -2.36 -4.95 32.58
N THR A 62 -1.89 -5.75 31.62
CA THR A 62 -0.68 -5.42 30.87
C THR A 62 -0.90 -4.20 29.97
N LYS A 63 -2.09 -4.08 29.37
CA LYS A 63 -2.44 -2.94 28.51
C LYS A 63 -2.61 -1.67 29.33
N GLU A 64 -3.25 -1.73 30.49
CA GLU A 64 -3.41 -0.63 31.45
C GLU A 64 -2.04 -0.05 31.84
N LYS A 65 -1.05 -0.89 32.14
CA LYS A 65 0.33 -0.41 32.41
C LYS A 65 0.95 0.38 31.25
N ILE A 66 0.62 0.04 29.99
CA ILE A 66 1.08 0.81 28.83
C ILE A 66 0.42 2.19 28.83
N PHE A 67 -0.88 2.27 29.07
CA PHE A 67 -1.62 3.53 29.11
C PHE A 67 -1.20 4.41 30.29
N ASP A 68 -0.97 3.82 31.46
CA ASP A 68 -0.46 4.54 32.64
C ASP A 68 0.93 5.15 32.36
N GLU A 69 1.79 4.41 31.67
CA GLU A 69 3.08 4.93 31.26
C GLU A 69 2.93 6.06 30.22
N ILE A 70 2.05 5.93 29.22
CA ILE A 70 1.76 7.02 28.28
C ILE A 70 1.27 8.27 29.03
N ASN A 71 0.29 8.12 29.93
CA ASN A 71 -0.24 9.21 30.74
C ASN A 71 0.87 9.88 31.56
N LYS A 72 1.77 9.10 32.16
CA LYS A 72 2.94 9.64 32.87
C LYS A 72 3.84 10.47 31.97
N TRP A 73 4.09 10.04 30.73
CA TRP A 73 4.86 10.81 29.75
C TRP A 73 4.13 12.09 29.31
N GLU A 74 2.81 12.08 29.20
CA GLU A 74 2.04 13.30 28.91
C GLU A 74 2.22 14.35 30.00
N HIS A 75 2.20 13.93 31.27
CA HIS A 75 2.32 14.83 32.42
C HIS A 75 3.76 15.26 32.72
N CYS A 76 4.72 14.32 32.68
CA CYS A 76 6.10 14.55 33.08
C CYS A 76 7.01 15.00 31.93
N ASP A 77 6.70 14.58 30.70
CA ASP A 77 7.52 14.83 29.52
C ASP A 77 6.81 15.66 28.46
N GLY A 78 5.53 16.01 28.62
CA GLY A 78 4.78 16.79 27.63
C GLY A 78 4.52 16.03 26.33
N LEU A 79 4.46 14.70 26.38
CA LEU A 79 4.06 13.87 25.26
C LEU A 79 2.67 14.32 24.75
N LYS A 80 2.54 14.49 23.44
CA LYS A 80 1.24 14.82 22.80
C LYS A 80 0.66 13.64 22.03
N GLN A 81 1.53 12.83 21.45
CA GLN A 81 1.20 11.70 20.61
C GLN A 81 2.44 10.81 20.54
N VAL A 82 2.26 9.49 20.63
CA VAL A 82 3.34 8.52 20.41
C VAL A 82 3.79 8.60 18.95
N ASP A 83 5.10 8.75 18.69
CA ASP A 83 5.57 8.84 17.32
C ASP A 83 5.54 7.46 16.64
N VAL A 84 6.04 6.40 17.30
CA VAL A 84 6.15 5.08 16.68
C VAL A 84 5.68 3.95 17.60
N LEU A 85 4.87 3.04 17.08
CA LEU A 85 4.65 1.73 17.69
C LEU A 85 5.33 0.65 16.85
N VAL A 86 6.21 -0.15 17.48
CA VAL A 86 6.81 -1.33 16.86
C VAL A 86 6.27 -2.58 17.53
N ALA A 87 5.81 -3.55 16.76
CA ALA A 87 5.39 -4.84 17.28
C ALA A 87 5.99 -5.99 16.46
N THR A 88 6.47 -7.02 17.17
CA THR A 88 6.95 -8.27 16.57
C THR A 88 6.19 -9.46 17.16
N PRO A 89 4.85 -9.52 16.98
CA PRO A 89 4.03 -10.55 17.59
C PRO A 89 4.47 -11.94 17.10
N PRO A 90 4.57 -12.94 17.98
CA PRO A 90 5.02 -14.26 17.57
C PRO A 90 3.98 -14.88 16.63
N CYS A 91 4.40 -15.22 15.41
CA CYS A 91 3.55 -15.90 14.44
C CYS A 91 4.25 -17.19 13.98
N GLN A 92 3.50 -18.29 14.00
CA GLN A 92 3.89 -19.52 13.32
C GLN A 92 3.15 -19.50 11.99
N GLY A 93 3.86 -19.13 10.92
CA GLY A 93 3.28 -19.08 9.57
C GLY A 93 2.66 -20.41 9.16
N ILE A 94 1.90 -20.41 8.07
CA ILE A 94 1.37 -21.64 7.45
C ILE A 94 2.55 -22.56 7.12
N SER A 95 2.86 -23.52 7.99
CA SER A 95 3.91 -24.49 7.69
C SER A 95 3.43 -25.38 6.55
N VAL A 96 4.26 -25.53 5.52
CA VAL A 96 4.02 -26.37 4.34
C VAL A 96 3.92 -27.86 4.72
N GLN A 97 4.09 -28.22 5.99
CA GLN A 97 3.85 -29.54 6.55
C GLN A 97 3.39 -29.43 8.01
N ASN A 98 2.09 -29.24 8.25
CA ASN A 98 1.26 -29.97 9.23
C ASN A 98 -0.06 -29.22 9.49
N HIS A 99 -1.15 -29.78 8.99
CA HIS A 99 -2.45 -29.60 9.62
C HIS A 99 -2.39 -30.23 11.02
N LYS A 100 -2.47 -29.41 12.08
CA LYS A 100 -3.05 -29.68 13.42
C LYS A 100 -2.20 -29.06 14.54
N LYS A 101 -2.70 -27.96 15.13
CA LYS A 101 -2.76 -27.67 16.59
C LYS A 101 -3.59 -26.40 16.84
N LYS A 102 -4.56 -26.45 17.76
CA LYS A 102 -5.36 -25.28 18.19
C LYS A 102 -4.49 -24.16 18.79
N ASP A 103 -3.30 -24.46 19.30
CA ASP A 103 -2.43 -23.47 19.93
C ASP A 103 -1.78 -22.49 18.94
N GLU A 104 -1.62 -22.88 17.66
CA GLU A 104 -0.95 -22.04 16.66
C GLU A 104 -1.81 -20.84 16.23
N ILE A 105 -3.12 -21.04 16.09
CA ILE A 105 -4.03 -19.95 15.72
C ILE A 105 -4.15 -18.92 16.85
N ASN A 106 -4.13 -19.36 18.11
CA ASN A 106 -4.12 -18.45 19.28
C ASN A 106 -2.84 -17.61 19.33
N ARG A 107 -1.68 -18.20 19.04
CA ARG A 107 -0.42 -17.44 18.92
C ARG A 107 -0.48 -16.42 17.79
N ASN A 108 -0.99 -16.81 16.63
CA ASN A 108 -1.15 -15.91 15.49
C ASN A 108 -2.12 -14.75 15.78
N SER A 109 -3.08 -14.93 16.71
CA SER A 109 -3.98 -13.87 17.16
C SER A 109 -3.33 -12.78 18.01
N LEU A 110 -2.08 -12.93 18.47
CA LEU A 110 -1.41 -11.87 19.25
C LEU A 110 -1.19 -10.56 18.45
N VAL A 111 -1.29 -10.61 17.13
CA VAL A 111 -1.35 -9.40 16.30
C VAL A 111 -2.60 -8.56 16.58
N VAL A 112 -3.72 -9.18 16.99
CA VAL A 112 -4.97 -8.50 17.31
C VAL A 112 -4.76 -7.55 18.48
N GLU A 113 -3.99 -7.97 19.49
CA GLU A 113 -3.61 -7.12 20.62
C GLU A 113 -2.77 -5.91 20.17
N SER A 114 -1.86 -6.11 19.20
CA SER A 114 -1.07 -5.02 18.64
C SER A 114 -1.93 -4.01 17.89
N ILE A 115 -2.89 -4.49 17.09
CA ILE A 115 -3.85 -3.68 16.33
C ILE A 115 -4.74 -2.87 17.29
N GLU A 116 -5.18 -3.48 18.39
CA GLU A 116 -5.92 -2.77 19.43
C GLU A 116 -5.12 -1.62 20.02
N ILE A 117 -3.86 -1.84 20.41
CA ILE A 117 -3.04 -0.76 20.98
C ILE A 117 -2.86 0.37 19.96
N VAL A 118 -2.58 0.06 18.69
CA VAL A 118 -2.50 1.08 17.62
C VAL A 118 -3.82 1.87 17.53
N ASN A 119 -4.97 1.19 17.56
CA ASN A 119 -6.27 1.84 17.51
C ASN A 119 -6.62 2.67 18.74
N ARG A 120 -6.03 2.38 19.92
CA ARG A 120 -6.29 3.14 21.15
C ARG A 120 -5.36 4.34 21.31
N ILE A 121 -4.08 4.21 20.94
CA ILE A 121 -3.08 5.27 21.15
C ILE A 121 -2.84 6.14 19.92
N HIS A 122 -3.29 5.71 18.74
CA HIS A 122 -3.13 6.41 17.46
C HIS A 122 -1.70 6.94 17.22
N PRO A 123 -0.66 6.07 17.16
CA PRO A 123 0.70 6.53 16.94
C PRO A 123 0.85 7.13 15.54
N LYS A 124 1.79 8.06 15.31
CA LYS A 124 2.01 8.63 13.96
C LYS A 124 2.40 7.54 12.94
N PHE A 125 3.19 6.57 13.40
CA PHE A 125 3.65 5.43 12.63
C PHE A 125 3.44 4.13 13.40
N PHE A 126 3.09 3.05 12.69
CA PHE A 126 3.21 1.70 13.23
C PHE A 126 4.07 0.82 12.32
N ILE A 127 4.80 -0.11 12.92
CA ILE A 127 5.68 -1.05 12.23
C ILE A 127 5.41 -2.44 12.79
N PHE A 128 4.92 -3.34 11.95
CA PHE A 128 4.85 -4.77 12.27
C PHE A 128 5.91 -5.52 11.47
N GLU A 129 6.78 -6.25 12.17
CA GLU A 129 7.73 -7.18 11.56
C GLU A 129 7.31 -8.61 11.88
N ASN A 130 7.35 -9.47 10.86
CA ASN A 130 7.04 -10.88 11.04
C ASN A 130 7.53 -11.77 9.90
N VAL A 131 7.28 -13.08 9.99
CA VAL A 131 7.62 -14.10 8.97
C VAL A 131 6.98 -13.81 7.61
N MET A 132 7.59 -14.31 6.52
CA MET A 132 7.14 -14.10 5.13
C MET A 132 5.63 -14.37 4.90
N ALA A 133 5.08 -15.41 5.53
CA ALA A 133 3.68 -15.79 5.36
C ALA A 133 2.68 -14.92 6.13
N PHE A 134 3.14 -13.93 6.90
CA PHE A 134 2.37 -13.19 7.90
C PHE A 134 1.00 -12.72 7.44
N GLU A 135 0.91 -12.00 6.32
CA GLU A 135 -0.37 -11.46 5.86
C GLU A 135 -1.40 -12.52 5.49
N LYS A 136 -0.94 -13.68 5.00
CA LYS A 136 -1.78 -14.79 4.57
C LYS A 136 -2.15 -15.73 5.72
N THR A 137 -1.42 -15.66 6.84
CA THR A 137 -1.72 -16.44 8.03
C THR A 137 -3.06 -16.01 8.61
N LEU A 138 -3.85 -16.97 9.10
CA LEU A 138 -5.14 -16.70 9.75
C LEU A 138 -4.96 -16.32 11.22
N CYS A 139 -5.72 -15.34 11.69
CA CYS A 139 -5.92 -15.03 13.11
C CYS A 139 -7.40 -15.18 13.49
N ILE A 140 -7.67 -15.26 14.80
CA ILE A 140 -9.02 -15.15 15.38
C ILE A 140 -9.17 -13.73 15.93
N THR A 141 -10.15 -12.99 15.42
CA THR A 141 -10.51 -11.64 15.87
C THR A 141 -11.17 -11.68 17.25
N LYS A 142 -11.36 -10.50 17.88
CA LYS A 142 -12.03 -10.40 19.20
C LYS A 142 -13.46 -10.95 19.21
N ASP A 143 -14.16 -10.88 18.08
CA ASP A 143 -15.51 -11.43 17.89
C ASP A 143 -15.52 -12.88 17.39
N GLY A 144 -14.36 -13.54 17.34
CA GLY A 144 -14.24 -14.97 17.04
C GLY A 144 -14.16 -15.33 15.56
N GLN A 145 -14.08 -14.34 14.66
CA GLN A 145 -13.98 -14.58 13.22
C GLN A 145 -12.56 -15.00 12.83
N LYS A 146 -12.46 -15.89 11.84
CA LYS A 146 -11.18 -16.32 11.27
C LYS A 146 -10.92 -15.57 9.98
N VAL A 147 -9.90 -14.72 9.98
CA VAL A 147 -9.55 -13.86 8.84
C VAL A 147 -8.03 -13.85 8.62
N PRO A 148 -7.55 -13.62 7.39
CA PRO A 148 -6.15 -13.34 7.13
C PRO A 148 -5.68 -12.09 7.90
N ILE A 149 -4.50 -12.16 8.51
CA ILE A 149 -3.95 -11.05 9.32
C ILE A 149 -3.83 -9.76 8.49
N GLY A 150 -3.39 -9.85 7.23
CA GLY A 150 -3.24 -8.67 6.37
C GLY A 150 -4.57 -7.97 6.08
N GLU A 151 -5.65 -8.74 5.93
CA GLU A 151 -7.01 -8.20 5.77
C GLU A 151 -7.46 -7.50 7.06
N TYR A 152 -7.30 -8.16 8.21
CA TYR A 152 -7.69 -7.59 9.51
C TYR A 152 -6.94 -6.30 9.85
N ILE A 153 -5.63 -6.22 9.56
CA ILE A 153 -4.84 -4.99 9.70
C ILE A 153 -5.46 -3.87 8.86
N ARG A 154 -5.79 -4.14 7.60
CA ARG A 154 -6.34 -3.13 6.68
C ARG A 154 -7.74 -2.72 7.10
N GLU A 155 -8.62 -3.64 7.47
CA GLU A 155 -9.96 -3.33 7.95
C GLU A 155 -9.94 -2.50 9.24
N SER A 156 -9.10 -2.90 10.20
CA SER A 156 -9.06 -2.28 11.53
C SER A 156 -8.34 -0.93 11.57
N LEU A 157 -7.29 -0.76 10.76
CA LEU A 157 -6.41 0.42 10.82
C LEU A 157 -6.48 1.31 9.57
N GLY A 158 -6.89 0.78 8.42
CA GLY A 158 -6.82 1.49 7.14
C GLY A 158 -7.79 2.68 7.01
N ALA A 159 -8.73 2.84 7.94
CA ALA A 159 -9.53 4.07 8.06
C ALA A 159 -8.64 5.27 8.43
N ASN A 160 -7.66 5.07 9.32
CA ASN A 160 -6.80 6.10 9.90
C ASN A 160 -5.38 6.09 9.33
N TYR A 161 -4.93 4.97 8.76
CA TYR A 161 -3.56 4.78 8.27
C TYR A 161 -3.49 4.49 6.78
N ILE A 162 -2.40 4.90 6.15
CA ILE A 162 -1.91 4.41 4.86
C ILE A 162 -0.99 3.24 5.18
N ILE A 163 -1.29 2.07 4.64
CA ILE A 163 -0.61 0.83 5.01
C ILE A 163 0.01 0.23 3.75
N SER A 164 1.33 -0.01 3.80
CA SER A 164 2.04 -0.82 2.80
C SER A 164 2.76 -1.97 3.46
N SER A 165 2.99 -3.02 2.69
CA SER A 165 3.64 -4.23 3.17
C SER A 165 4.59 -4.78 2.13
N ARG A 166 5.77 -5.22 2.59
CA ARG A 166 6.79 -5.79 1.73
C ARG A 166 7.44 -7.01 2.36
N ILE A 167 7.63 -8.04 1.54
CA ILE A 167 8.47 -9.18 1.88
C ILE A 167 9.90 -8.84 1.46
N LEU A 168 10.80 -8.68 2.44
CA LEU A 168 12.19 -8.32 2.22
C LEU A 168 13.11 -9.41 2.75
N ASN A 169 14.17 -9.75 2.03
CA ASN A 169 15.30 -10.46 2.63
C ASN A 169 16.26 -9.44 3.23
N PHE A 170 16.30 -9.33 4.56
CA PHE A 170 17.06 -8.29 5.26
C PHE A 170 18.56 -8.26 4.92
N MET A 171 19.15 -9.35 4.42
CA MET A 171 20.55 -9.31 3.95
C MET A 171 20.77 -8.31 2.81
N ASN A 172 19.71 -8.07 2.03
CA ASN A 172 19.70 -7.11 0.94
C ASN A 172 19.28 -5.71 1.38
N TYR A 173 19.19 -5.46 2.69
CA TYR A 173 18.76 -4.20 3.28
C TYR A 173 19.64 -3.82 4.48
N GLY A 174 20.93 -4.18 4.42
CA GLY A 174 21.95 -3.83 5.41
C GLY A 174 22.18 -4.87 6.51
N ALA A 175 21.31 -5.86 6.68
CA ALA A 175 21.59 -6.95 7.61
C ALA A 175 22.72 -7.83 7.09
N ASN A 176 23.53 -8.38 7.98
CA ASN A 176 24.64 -9.24 7.59
C ASN A 176 24.20 -10.68 7.28
N SER A 177 23.01 -11.10 7.75
CA SER A 177 22.46 -12.45 7.57
C SER A 177 21.15 -12.50 6.81
N SER A 178 20.98 -13.58 6.04
CA SER A 178 19.77 -13.86 5.27
C SER A 178 18.58 -14.09 6.19
N ARG A 179 17.57 -13.22 6.08
CA ARG A 179 16.35 -13.32 6.88
C ARG A 179 15.19 -12.70 6.11
N THR A 180 14.37 -13.54 5.51
CA THR A 180 13.18 -13.07 4.77
C THR A 180 12.01 -12.83 5.73
N ARG A 181 11.49 -11.60 5.72
CA ARG A 181 10.48 -11.11 6.65
C ARG A 181 9.51 -10.18 5.93
N THR A 182 8.30 -10.15 6.44
CA THR A 182 7.27 -9.18 6.06
C THR A 182 7.39 -7.98 6.99
N LEU A 183 7.55 -6.79 6.41
CA LEU A 183 7.42 -5.52 7.11
C LEU A 183 6.13 -4.86 6.67
N VAL A 184 5.23 -4.60 7.62
CA VAL A 184 4.03 -3.80 7.42
C VAL A 184 4.25 -2.45 8.09
N ILE A 185 4.18 -1.37 7.32
CA ILE A 185 4.36 -0.01 7.80
C ILE A 185 3.06 0.77 7.59
N GLY A 186 2.58 1.38 8.65
CA GLY A 186 1.47 2.31 8.64
C GLY A 186 1.92 3.74 8.90
N VAL A 187 1.41 4.67 8.09
CA VAL A 187 1.57 6.12 8.27
C VAL A 187 0.19 6.73 8.50
N GLU A 188 0.01 7.48 9.57
CA GLU A 188 -1.26 8.16 9.85
C GLU A 188 -1.63 9.08 8.67
N LYS A 189 -2.89 9.03 8.22
CA LYS A 189 -3.37 9.74 7.01
C LYS A 189 -3.19 11.25 7.06
N ASN A 190 -3.03 11.84 8.24
CA ASN A 190 -2.72 13.25 8.40
C ASN A 190 -1.37 13.64 7.76
N TYR A 191 -0.44 12.69 7.61
CA TYR A 191 0.87 12.89 6.97
C TYR A 191 0.88 12.53 5.48
N ARG A 192 -0.24 12.12 4.87
CA ARG A 192 -0.27 11.54 3.52
C ARG A 192 0.28 12.41 2.40
N GLU A 193 0.29 13.73 2.60
CA GLU A 193 0.79 14.70 1.62
C GLU A 193 2.32 14.84 1.69
N SER A 194 2.98 14.29 2.71
CA SER A 194 4.42 14.42 2.90
C SER A 194 5.13 13.09 3.11
N ILE A 195 4.54 12.20 3.90
CA ILE A 195 5.11 10.92 4.27
C ILE A 195 4.16 9.79 3.84
N VAL A 196 4.71 8.82 3.12
CA VAL A 196 4.03 7.57 2.76
C VAL A 196 4.88 6.38 3.20
N PRO A 197 4.29 5.18 3.38
CA PRO A 197 5.03 4.01 3.85
C PRO A 197 6.29 3.69 3.03
N TYR A 198 6.26 3.90 1.71
CA TYR A 198 7.44 3.67 0.87
C TYR A 198 8.64 4.51 1.26
N ASP A 199 8.49 5.68 1.88
CA ASP A 199 9.61 6.49 2.37
C ASP A 199 10.37 5.78 3.49
N LEU A 200 9.69 4.96 4.28
CA LEU A 200 10.19 4.43 5.55
C LEU A 200 10.84 3.06 5.42
N PHE A 201 10.56 2.29 4.35
CA PHE A 201 11.25 1.01 4.13
C PHE A 201 12.77 1.19 4.03
N PRO A 202 13.55 0.20 4.51
CA PRO A 202 15.02 0.25 4.42
C PRO A 202 15.47 0.25 2.95
N SER A 203 16.67 0.76 2.69
CA SER A 203 17.23 0.83 1.33
C SER A 203 17.91 -0.47 0.93
N TYR A 204 17.80 -0.82 -0.35
CA TYR A 204 18.47 -1.99 -0.90
C TYR A 204 19.99 -1.82 -0.83
N GLN A 205 20.68 -2.90 -0.47
CA GLN A 205 22.14 -2.98 -0.37
C GLN A 205 22.58 -4.39 -0.82
N LYS A 206 23.78 -4.50 -1.40
CA LYS A 206 24.35 -5.80 -1.75
C LYS A 206 24.71 -6.60 -0.50
N GLU A 207 24.45 -7.89 -0.52
CA GLU A 207 24.77 -8.78 0.60
C GLU A 207 26.28 -8.95 0.82
N LYS A 208 26.67 -9.17 2.08
CA LYS A 208 28.06 -9.41 2.47
C LYS A 208 28.35 -10.91 2.60
N THR A 209 29.59 -11.30 2.30
CA THR A 209 30.04 -12.68 2.55
C THR A 209 30.34 -12.90 4.03
N LEU A 210 30.29 -14.16 4.48
CA LEU A 210 30.68 -14.54 5.85
C LEU A 210 32.10 -14.08 6.19
N ARG A 211 33.02 -14.16 5.22
CA ARG A 211 34.39 -13.64 5.36
C ARG A 211 34.42 -12.14 5.65
N ASN A 212 33.60 -11.34 4.97
CA ASN A 212 33.53 -9.90 5.24
C ASN A 212 32.97 -9.58 6.63
N VAL A 213 32.11 -10.44 7.18
CA VAL A 213 31.42 -10.18 8.45
C VAL A 213 32.25 -10.61 9.65
N ILE A 214 32.88 -11.79 9.62
CA ILE A 214 33.59 -12.35 10.79
C ILE A 214 35.06 -12.71 10.53
N GLY A 215 35.56 -12.61 9.29
CA GLY A 215 36.88 -13.11 8.91
C GLY A 215 38.06 -12.39 9.57
N GLY A 216 37.84 -11.20 10.14
CA GLY A 216 38.85 -10.45 10.91
C GLY A 216 38.91 -10.79 12.40
N LEU A 217 38.07 -11.70 12.90
CA LEU A 217 38.10 -12.11 14.31
C LEU A 217 39.23 -13.10 14.59
N LYS A 218 39.74 -13.10 15.83
CA LYS A 218 40.78 -14.02 16.28
C LYS A 218 40.29 -15.47 16.21
N LYS A 219 41.23 -16.41 16.05
CA LYS A 219 40.93 -17.83 16.25
C LYS A 219 40.77 -18.10 17.75
N LEU A 220 39.92 -19.05 18.08
CA LEU A 220 39.67 -19.48 19.45
C LEU A 220 40.12 -20.93 19.63
N GLU A 221 40.85 -21.18 20.72
CA GLU A 221 41.14 -22.52 21.21
C GLU A 221 39.92 -23.17 21.86
N TRP A 222 39.96 -24.49 22.06
CA TRP A 222 38.82 -25.23 22.59
C TRP A 222 38.44 -24.77 24.02
N GLY A 223 37.28 -24.13 24.16
CA GLY A 223 36.80 -23.59 25.43
C GLY A 223 37.44 -22.27 25.86
N GLU A 224 38.12 -21.58 24.95
CA GLU A 224 38.64 -20.24 25.17
C GLU A 224 37.52 -19.19 25.25
N ILE A 225 37.67 -18.26 26.19
CA ILE A 225 37.01 -16.96 26.18
C ILE A 225 38.08 -15.94 25.81
N SER A 226 37.92 -15.24 24.68
CA SER A 226 38.92 -14.28 24.21
C SER A 226 39.26 -13.22 25.27
N LYS A 227 40.54 -13.00 25.53
CA LYS A 227 41.01 -12.04 26.55
C LYS A 227 40.50 -10.61 26.35
N GLY A 228 40.36 -10.19 25.08
CA GLY A 228 39.93 -8.84 24.71
C GLY A 228 38.45 -8.73 24.32
N ASP A 229 37.71 -9.84 24.34
CA ASP A 229 36.29 -9.83 23.98
C ASP A 229 35.55 -11.00 24.64
N PHE A 230 34.94 -10.74 25.80
CA PHE A 230 34.14 -11.69 26.56
C PHE A 230 33.09 -12.43 25.72
N TYR A 231 32.47 -11.76 24.74
CA TYR A 231 31.45 -12.37 23.90
C TYR A 231 32.06 -13.22 22.76
N HIS A 232 33.35 -13.10 22.48
CA HIS A 232 34.06 -14.00 21.57
C HIS A 232 34.46 -15.29 22.29
N ALA A 233 33.41 -16.05 22.62
CA ALA A 233 33.44 -17.37 23.22
C ALA A 233 32.29 -18.21 22.65
N PHE A 234 32.42 -19.54 22.72
CA PHE A 234 31.49 -20.47 22.09
C PHE A 234 31.08 -21.62 23.02
N ARG A 235 29.98 -22.30 22.65
CA ARG A 235 29.49 -23.46 23.39
C ARG A 235 30.46 -24.63 23.25
N THR A 236 31.00 -25.12 24.36
CA THR A 236 31.77 -26.36 24.37
C THR A 236 30.87 -27.59 24.41
N TYR A 237 31.40 -28.70 23.89
CA TYR A 237 30.74 -30.00 23.86
C TYR A 237 31.66 -31.08 24.45
N ASP A 238 31.19 -32.31 24.46
CA ASP A 238 32.07 -33.45 24.72
C ASP A 238 33.20 -33.46 23.69
N ILE A 239 34.45 -33.61 24.15
CA ILE A 239 35.64 -33.51 23.30
C ILE A 239 35.62 -34.53 22.15
N ARG A 240 34.93 -35.66 22.31
CA ARG A 240 34.75 -36.68 21.25
C ARG A 240 33.99 -36.12 20.05
N MET A 241 33.09 -35.15 20.26
CA MET A 241 32.33 -34.51 19.19
C MET A 241 33.19 -33.59 18.33
N LYS A 242 34.33 -33.10 18.84
CA LYS A 242 35.30 -32.31 18.07
C LYS A 242 35.81 -33.10 16.86
N ASN A 243 36.08 -34.39 17.05
CA ASN A 243 36.55 -35.29 16.01
C ASN A 243 35.54 -35.50 14.87
N TRP A 244 34.25 -35.22 15.10
CA TRP A 244 33.24 -35.33 14.03
C TRP A 244 33.41 -34.25 12.96
N ILE A 245 33.94 -33.08 13.35
CA ILE A 245 34.05 -31.92 12.47
C ILE A 245 35.49 -31.54 12.13
N HIS A 246 36.48 -32.06 12.85
CA HIS A 246 37.90 -31.70 12.72
C HIS A 246 38.42 -31.76 11.28
N ASP A 247 38.22 -32.89 10.62
CA ASP A 247 38.77 -33.16 9.28
C ASP A 247 37.92 -32.61 8.14
N LEU A 248 36.78 -31.98 8.44
CA LEU A 248 35.87 -31.47 7.41
C LEU A 248 36.44 -30.20 6.76
N LYS A 249 36.26 -30.09 5.44
CA LYS A 249 36.46 -28.85 4.69
C LYS A 249 35.18 -28.01 4.63
N GLU A 250 35.29 -26.78 4.13
CA GLU A 250 34.14 -25.91 3.92
C GLU A 250 33.03 -26.60 3.10
N GLY A 251 31.81 -26.65 3.65
CA GLY A 251 30.66 -27.29 2.99
C GLY A 251 30.57 -28.81 3.14
N GLU A 252 31.53 -29.48 3.77
CA GLU A 252 31.46 -30.92 4.07
C GLU A 252 30.65 -31.19 5.35
N SER A 253 29.96 -32.33 5.37
CA SER A 253 29.14 -32.77 6.50
C SER A 253 29.80 -33.92 7.25
N ALA A 254 29.72 -33.91 8.58
CA ALA A 254 30.22 -34.98 9.44
C ALA A 254 29.58 -36.35 9.15
N PHE A 255 28.40 -36.39 8.53
CA PHE A 255 27.75 -37.64 8.13
C PHE A 255 28.47 -38.35 6.98
N ASP A 256 29.25 -37.61 6.20
CA ASP A 256 29.91 -38.11 4.99
C ASP A 256 31.34 -38.60 5.29
N ASN A 257 31.74 -38.61 6.58
CA ASN A 257 33.01 -39.18 7.03
C ASN A 257 33.12 -40.67 6.64
N LEU A 258 34.29 -41.06 6.12
CA LEU A 258 34.58 -42.46 5.75
C LEU A 258 34.63 -43.37 6.99
N ASP A 259 35.21 -42.88 8.09
CA ASP A 259 35.24 -43.60 9.37
C ASP A 259 33.89 -43.43 10.11
N PRO A 260 33.11 -44.50 10.33
CA PRO A 260 31.85 -44.44 11.08
C PRO A 260 32.02 -43.91 12.52
N LYS A 261 33.20 -44.06 13.14
CA LYS A 261 33.47 -43.52 14.49
C LYS A 261 33.54 -41.99 14.50
N LYS A 262 33.83 -41.36 13.36
CA LYS A 262 33.83 -39.91 13.17
C LYS A 262 32.47 -39.36 12.71
N ARG A 263 31.46 -40.20 12.50
CA ARG A 263 30.10 -39.73 12.22
C ARG A 263 29.38 -39.34 13.50
N PRO A 264 28.47 -38.37 13.48
CA PRO A 264 27.68 -38.00 14.64
C PRO A 264 26.86 -39.18 15.17
N HIS A 265 27.09 -39.58 16.42
CA HIS A 265 26.46 -40.75 17.00
C HIS A 265 26.13 -40.57 18.49
N LYS A 266 25.33 -41.49 19.03
CA LYS A 266 25.06 -41.66 20.46
C LYS A 266 25.53 -43.04 20.89
N ILE A 267 25.87 -43.17 22.17
CA ILE A 267 26.14 -44.47 22.79
C ILE A 267 24.87 -44.87 23.54
N VAL A 268 24.21 -45.94 23.08
CA VAL A 268 23.01 -46.50 23.72
C VAL A 268 23.32 -47.94 24.08
N ASN A 269 23.31 -48.27 25.38
CA ASN A 269 23.66 -49.60 25.91
C ASN A 269 25.03 -50.11 25.41
N GLY A 270 26.04 -49.25 25.39
CA GLY A 270 27.39 -49.57 24.92
C GLY A 270 27.55 -49.69 23.40
N LYS A 271 26.48 -49.55 22.61
CA LYS A 271 26.52 -49.60 21.14
C LYS A 271 26.47 -48.21 20.52
N ILE A 272 27.24 -48.02 19.45
CA ILE A 272 27.21 -46.80 18.63
C ILE A 272 25.95 -46.81 17.78
N VAL A 273 25.12 -45.79 17.94
CA VAL A 273 23.92 -45.54 17.13
C VAL A 273 24.11 -44.20 16.43
N GLU A 274 24.26 -44.22 15.10
CA GLU A 274 24.41 -43.01 14.31
C GLU A 274 23.16 -42.11 14.41
N ASN A 275 23.37 -40.80 14.40
CA ASN A 275 22.29 -39.83 14.38
C ASN A 275 21.59 -39.81 13.01
N ILE A 276 20.32 -39.42 12.98
CA ILE A 276 19.55 -39.36 11.72
C ILE A 276 19.82 -38.04 10.99
N LYS A 277 20.25 -38.11 9.73
CA LYS A 277 20.39 -36.98 8.80
C LYS A 277 19.02 -36.50 8.29
N LYS A 278 18.21 -35.90 9.17
CA LYS A 278 16.87 -35.37 8.80
C LYS A 278 16.91 -34.06 8.00
N ASN A 279 17.97 -33.24 8.16
CA ASN A 279 18.12 -31.96 7.44
C ASN A 279 19.46 -31.95 6.71
N ARG A 280 19.53 -31.29 5.55
CA ARG A 280 20.68 -31.31 4.63
C ARG A 280 21.97 -30.75 5.25
N ASP A 281 21.88 -29.71 6.08
CA ASP A 281 23.04 -28.93 6.54
C ASP A 281 23.46 -29.23 7.99
N LYS A 282 23.00 -30.34 8.59
CA LYS A 282 23.41 -30.70 9.95
C LYS A 282 24.90 -31.04 9.98
N TYR A 283 25.60 -30.61 11.04
CA TYR A 283 27.03 -30.88 11.23
C TYR A 283 27.88 -30.54 9.98
N THR A 284 27.51 -29.47 9.27
CA THR A 284 28.15 -29.08 8.01
C THR A 284 28.89 -27.75 8.20
N ARG A 285 30.18 -27.71 7.82
CA ARG A 285 30.97 -26.48 7.88
C ARG A 285 30.40 -25.42 6.93
N GLN A 286 30.28 -24.19 7.41
CA GLN A 286 29.89 -23.07 6.56
C GLN A 286 30.99 -22.71 5.55
N ARG A 287 30.64 -21.93 4.53
CA ARG A 287 31.57 -21.47 3.48
C ARG A 287 31.91 -20.00 3.70
N TRP A 288 33.18 -19.64 3.57
CA TRP A 288 33.65 -18.27 3.76
C TRP A 288 33.10 -17.31 2.69
N ASN A 289 33.11 -17.73 1.43
CA ASN A 289 32.74 -16.91 0.28
C ASN A 289 31.25 -17.07 -0.10
N ARG A 290 30.38 -17.20 0.92
CA ARG A 290 28.93 -17.25 0.78
C ARG A 290 28.31 -16.20 1.68
N PHE A 291 27.13 -15.68 1.31
CA PHE A 291 26.35 -14.83 2.21
C PHE A 291 26.02 -15.57 3.52
N VAL A 292 25.93 -14.82 4.61
CA VAL A 292 25.65 -15.40 5.94
C VAL A 292 24.22 -15.94 5.94
N GLN A 293 24.06 -17.19 6.35
CA GLN A 293 22.75 -17.82 6.47
C GLN A 293 21.96 -17.29 7.68
N CYS A 294 20.67 -17.61 7.73
CA CYS A 294 19.81 -17.20 8.84
C CYS A 294 20.35 -17.68 10.19
N VAL A 295 20.41 -16.77 11.17
CA VAL A 295 20.76 -17.11 12.56
C VAL A 295 19.51 -17.64 13.28
N HIS A 296 19.57 -18.91 13.70
CA HIS A 296 18.47 -19.58 14.40
C HIS A 296 18.64 -19.53 15.94
N THR A 297 17.58 -19.86 16.68
CA THR A 297 17.58 -19.83 18.16
C THR A 297 18.45 -20.90 18.81
N ARG A 298 18.67 -22.04 18.12
CA ARG A 298 19.58 -23.11 18.55
C ARG A 298 20.93 -23.04 17.85
N ASN A 299 21.47 -21.82 17.72
CA ASN A 299 22.83 -21.59 17.20
C ASN A 299 23.94 -22.15 18.11
N ASP A 300 23.57 -22.66 19.29
CA ASP A 300 24.40 -23.37 20.27
C ASP A 300 24.58 -24.86 19.99
N GLN A 301 24.04 -25.41 18.89
CA GLN A 301 24.08 -26.84 18.61
C GLN A 301 24.81 -27.14 17.29
N LEU A 302 25.81 -28.04 17.32
CA LEU A 302 26.44 -28.58 16.11
C LEU A 302 25.45 -29.26 15.15
N ALA A 303 24.39 -29.85 15.70
CA ALA A 303 23.34 -30.54 14.95
C ALA A 303 22.34 -29.59 14.28
N ALA A 304 22.35 -28.29 14.63
CA ALA A 304 21.48 -27.30 14.04
C ALA A 304 22.03 -26.83 12.69
N GLN A 305 21.17 -26.15 11.91
CA GLN A 305 21.54 -25.64 10.60
C GLN A 305 22.48 -24.44 10.73
N ASN A 306 23.51 -24.43 9.88
CA ASN A 306 24.39 -23.28 9.69
C ASN A 306 25.10 -22.79 10.96
N THR A 307 25.49 -23.70 11.86
CA THR A 307 26.14 -23.34 13.14
C THR A 307 27.64 -23.58 13.17
N VAL A 308 28.17 -24.49 12.34
CA VAL A 308 29.57 -24.91 12.37
C VAL A 308 30.47 -23.91 11.63
N HIS A 309 31.50 -23.43 12.31
CA HIS A 309 32.44 -22.45 11.77
C HIS A 309 33.18 -23.00 10.52
N PRO A 310 33.49 -22.16 9.51
CA PRO A 310 34.09 -22.62 8.24
C PRO A 310 35.42 -23.38 8.37
N GLU A 311 36.20 -23.04 9.40
CA GLU A 311 37.55 -23.58 9.63
C GLU A 311 37.74 -24.18 11.03
N GLN A 312 37.42 -23.42 12.08
CA GLN A 312 37.61 -23.82 13.48
C GLN A 312 36.62 -24.91 13.93
N ASP A 313 37.05 -25.82 14.82
CA ASP A 313 36.25 -26.96 15.29
C ASP A 313 35.21 -26.56 16.34
N ARG A 314 34.28 -25.69 15.97
CA ARG A 314 33.31 -25.14 16.92
C ARG A 314 32.07 -24.61 16.21
N VAL A 315 31.08 -24.29 17.03
CA VAL A 315 30.00 -23.39 16.58
C VAL A 315 30.45 -21.93 16.60
N PHE A 316 29.66 -21.07 15.99
CA PHE A 316 29.89 -19.63 16.07
C PHE A 316 29.85 -19.10 17.52
N SER A 317 30.75 -18.18 17.81
CA SER A 317 30.85 -17.45 19.07
C SER A 317 29.68 -16.47 19.22
N ILE A 318 29.40 -15.98 20.44
CA ILE A 318 28.37 -14.95 20.63
C ILE A 318 28.71 -13.67 19.84
N ARG A 319 29.97 -13.22 19.86
CA ARG A 319 30.44 -12.06 19.06
C ARG A 319 30.21 -12.25 17.56
N GLU A 320 30.54 -13.41 17.02
CA GLU A 320 30.31 -13.72 15.60
C GLU A 320 28.82 -13.57 15.27
N LEU A 321 27.95 -14.14 16.10
CA LEU A 321 26.49 -14.04 15.93
C LEU A 321 25.96 -12.61 16.10
N MET A 322 26.52 -11.83 17.03
CA MET A 322 26.21 -10.40 17.18
C MET A 322 26.55 -9.65 15.88
N LYS A 323 27.74 -9.86 15.31
CA LYS A 323 28.12 -9.27 14.01
C LYS A 323 27.19 -9.72 12.89
N MET A 324 26.80 -11.00 12.82
CA MET A 324 25.84 -11.51 11.83
C MET A 324 24.44 -10.89 11.93
N MET A 325 24.06 -10.39 13.11
CA MET A 325 22.76 -9.75 13.37
C MET A 325 22.84 -8.22 13.50
N ASN A 326 23.98 -7.63 13.13
CA ASN A 326 24.25 -6.18 13.24
C ASN A 326 24.04 -5.64 14.66
N ILE A 327 24.28 -6.48 15.68
CA ILE A 327 24.17 -6.06 17.08
C ILE A 327 25.43 -5.25 17.41
N PRO A 328 25.27 -4.00 17.85
CA PRO A 328 26.40 -3.13 18.16
C PRO A 328 27.28 -3.70 19.29
N ASP A 329 28.56 -3.35 19.29
CA ASP A 329 29.51 -3.85 20.29
C ASP A 329 29.21 -3.26 21.68
N GLU A 330 28.56 -2.09 21.74
CA GLU A 330 28.07 -1.43 22.96
C GLU A 330 26.79 -2.05 23.55
N PHE A 331 26.10 -2.96 22.83
CA PHE A 331 24.91 -3.63 23.35
C PHE A 331 25.29 -4.57 24.51
N ARG A 332 24.66 -4.38 25.67
CA ARG A 332 24.95 -5.13 26.89
C ARG A 332 24.01 -6.29 27.09
N TRP A 333 24.53 -7.50 27.31
CA TRP A 333 23.72 -8.68 27.63
C TRP A 333 23.54 -8.93 29.12
N VAL A 334 24.41 -8.33 29.93
CA VAL A 334 24.45 -8.40 31.39
C VAL A 334 24.76 -7.00 31.91
N ASP A 335 24.59 -6.78 33.22
CA ASP A 335 24.79 -5.47 33.85
C ASP A 335 26.27 -5.16 34.13
N LEU A 336 27.11 -5.45 33.14
CA LEU A 336 28.55 -5.14 33.11
C LEU A 336 28.89 -4.70 31.69
N SER A 337 29.71 -3.67 31.56
CA SER A 337 30.30 -3.28 30.28
C SER A 337 31.26 -4.35 29.75
N LEU A 338 31.53 -4.33 28.45
CA LEU A 338 32.52 -5.22 27.84
C LEU A 338 33.90 -5.06 28.47
N GLU A 339 34.28 -3.82 28.84
CA GLU A 339 35.55 -3.54 29.50
C GLU A 339 35.64 -4.19 30.88
N GLU A 340 34.58 -4.08 31.70
CA GLU A 340 34.51 -4.72 33.00
C GLU A 340 34.55 -6.24 32.87
N LEU A 341 33.77 -6.82 31.95
CA LEU A 341 33.77 -8.25 31.66
C LEU A 341 35.15 -8.77 31.24
N ASN A 342 35.89 -7.98 30.45
CA ASN A 342 37.23 -8.35 30.01
C ASN A 342 38.28 -8.31 31.15
N LYS A 343 38.07 -7.50 32.19
CA LYS A 343 38.95 -7.40 33.37
C LYS A 343 38.76 -8.51 34.40
N LEU A 344 37.64 -9.23 34.35
CA LEU A 344 37.36 -10.36 35.25
C LEU A 344 38.39 -11.49 35.09
N SER A 345 38.58 -12.26 36.16
CA SER A 345 39.34 -13.51 36.11
C SER A 345 38.67 -14.54 35.19
N ASP A 346 39.44 -15.51 34.70
CA ASP A 346 38.92 -16.53 33.79
C ASP A 346 37.78 -17.37 34.41
N ASP A 347 37.83 -17.63 35.72
CA ASP A 347 36.79 -18.37 36.42
C ASP A 347 35.48 -17.58 36.53
N GLU A 348 35.57 -16.29 36.84
CA GLU A 348 34.42 -15.38 36.86
C GLU A 348 33.79 -15.25 35.47
N LYS A 349 34.62 -15.09 34.43
CA LYS A 349 34.16 -15.06 33.04
C LYS A 349 33.40 -16.33 32.68
N ARG A 350 33.95 -17.50 33.00
CA ARG A 350 33.31 -18.79 32.72
C ARG A 350 31.96 -18.94 33.43
N LYS A 351 31.88 -18.51 34.69
CA LYS A 351 30.63 -18.53 35.46
C LYS A 351 29.56 -17.66 34.80
N ILE A 352 29.86 -16.38 34.57
CA ILE A 352 28.90 -15.43 33.96
C ILE A 352 28.49 -15.89 32.57
N TYR A 353 29.46 -16.33 31.74
CA TYR A 353 29.18 -16.78 30.39
C TYR A 353 28.23 -17.98 30.39
N LYS A 354 28.47 -18.97 31.26
CA LYS A 354 27.60 -20.15 31.39
C LYS A 354 26.17 -19.76 31.80
N ASP A 355 26.02 -18.78 32.68
CA ASP A 355 24.73 -18.34 33.19
C ASP A 355 23.91 -17.60 32.12
N CYS A 356 24.55 -16.78 31.26
CA CYS A 356 23.85 -15.96 30.28
C CYS A 356 23.78 -16.56 28.87
N GLU A 357 24.71 -17.45 28.48
CA GLU A 357 24.91 -17.92 27.10
C GLU A 357 23.61 -18.35 26.41
N THR A 358 22.84 -19.22 27.07
CA THR A 358 21.63 -19.80 26.45
C THR A 358 20.59 -18.73 26.17
N ASN A 359 20.42 -17.76 27.10
CA ASN A 359 19.49 -16.65 26.90
C ASN A 359 19.94 -15.76 25.75
N VAL A 360 21.22 -15.38 25.72
CA VAL A 360 21.79 -14.52 24.66
C VAL A 360 21.58 -15.16 23.30
N ARG A 361 21.96 -16.42 23.14
CA ARG A 361 21.83 -17.14 21.87
C ARG A 361 20.39 -17.26 21.38
N GLN A 362 19.43 -17.52 22.28
CA GLN A 362 18.01 -17.54 21.94
C GLN A 362 17.52 -16.16 21.48
N CYS A 363 17.84 -15.11 22.23
CA CYS A 363 17.47 -13.74 21.90
C CYS A 363 18.03 -13.29 20.55
N ILE A 364 19.28 -13.62 20.24
CA ILE A 364 19.89 -13.31 18.93
C ILE A 364 19.13 -13.99 17.79
N GLY A 365 18.75 -15.26 17.93
CA GLY A 365 18.02 -15.99 16.87
C GLY A 365 16.59 -15.47 16.62
N GLU A 366 15.92 -14.97 17.67
CA GLU A 366 14.57 -14.41 17.57
C GLU A 366 14.56 -12.95 17.10
N ALA A 367 15.62 -12.20 17.40
CA ALA A 367 15.70 -10.77 17.13
C ALA A 367 15.54 -10.39 15.64
N VAL A 368 15.04 -9.18 15.44
CA VAL A 368 15.21 -8.44 14.19
C VAL A 368 16.63 -7.85 14.18
N PRO A 369 17.39 -7.94 13.08
CA PRO A 369 18.67 -7.25 12.97
C PRO A 369 18.53 -5.74 13.25
N THR A 370 19.38 -5.20 14.13
CA THR A 370 19.26 -3.82 14.64
C THR A 370 19.24 -2.77 13.52
N ILE A 371 20.05 -2.99 12.49
CA ILE A 371 20.18 -2.10 11.33
C ILE A 371 18.88 -1.86 10.55
N ILE A 372 17.93 -2.80 10.58
CA ILE A 372 16.65 -2.66 9.89
C ILE A 372 15.78 -1.62 10.58
N MET A 373 15.63 -1.74 11.89
CA MET A 373 14.87 -0.77 12.69
C MET A 373 15.59 0.57 12.78
N GLN A 374 16.93 0.58 12.82
CA GLN A 374 17.73 1.80 12.77
C GLN A 374 17.46 2.60 11.48
N GLN A 375 17.49 1.96 10.31
CA GLN A 375 17.20 2.64 9.04
C GLN A 375 15.78 3.24 9.02
N ILE A 376 14.79 2.52 9.52
CA ILE A 376 13.41 3.01 9.60
C ILE A 376 13.33 4.21 10.55
N ALA A 377 13.92 4.11 11.74
CA ALA A 377 13.96 5.19 12.72
C ALA A 377 14.65 6.45 12.17
N SER A 378 15.78 6.28 11.49
CA SER A 378 16.53 7.37 10.85
C SER A 378 15.70 8.09 9.78
N ARG A 379 14.90 7.33 9.00
CA ARG A 379 13.98 7.90 7.99
C ARG A 379 12.83 8.66 8.63
N ILE A 380 12.24 8.11 9.69
CA ILE A 380 11.21 8.80 10.47
C ILE A 380 11.76 10.11 11.04
N ASN A 381 12.98 10.11 11.59
CA ASN A 381 13.66 11.32 12.05
C ASN A 381 13.73 12.37 10.94
N LYS A 382 14.36 12.01 9.82
CA LYS A 382 14.54 12.90 8.67
C LYS A 382 13.21 13.48 8.19
N MET A 383 12.20 12.64 8.01
CA MET A 383 10.90 13.08 7.47
C MET A 383 10.10 13.97 8.44
N LEU A 384 10.19 13.71 9.75
CA LEU A 384 9.54 14.56 10.76
C LEU A 384 10.27 15.88 10.99
N ASP A 385 11.59 15.93 10.76
CA ASP A 385 12.40 17.15 10.89
C ASP A 385 12.34 18.02 9.62
N GLU A 386 11.96 17.43 8.47
CA GLU A 386 11.74 18.17 7.23
C GLU A 386 10.58 19.17 7.35
N PRO A 387 10.77 20.44 6.90
CA PRO A 387 9.72 21.45 6.93
C PRO A 387 8.48 21.00 6.16
N GLN A 388 7.36 20.87 6.87
CA GLN A 388 6.09 20.50 6.29
C GLN A 388 5.44 21.73 5.66
N ILE A 389 5.75 21.99 4.38
CA ILE A 389 5.23 23.16 3.67
C ILE A 389 3.80 22.90 3.22
N SER A 390 2.88 23.71 3.74
CA SER A 390 1.47 23.65 3.37
C SER A 390 1.24 24.07 1.91
N ALA A 391 0.10 23.66 1.34
CA ALA A 391 -0.30 24.09 0.01
C ALA A 391 -0.33 25.63 -0.15
N GLY A 392 -0.75 26.33 0.91
CA GLY A 392 -0.80 27.79 0.93
C GLY A 392 0.57 28.43 0.92
N GLU A 393 1.55 27.86 1.62
CA GLU A 393 2.93 28.33 1.61
C GLU A 393 3.62 28.07 0.28
N ILE A 394 3.39 26.91 -0.34
CA ILE A 394 3.87 26.63 -1.71
C ILE A 394 3.38 27.72 -2.68
N ASN A 395 2.10 28.08 -2.63
CA ASN A 395 1.56 29.15 -3.47
C ASN A 395 2.22 30.51 -3.18
N LYS A 396 2.52 30.82 -1.91
CA LYS A 396 3.26 32.04 -1.54
C LYS A 396 4.69 32.02 -2.08
N ILE A 397 5.37 30.87 -2.05
CA ILE A 397 6.73 30.71 -2.63
C ILE A 397 6.68 30.98 -4.13
N ILE A 398 5.74 30.33 -4.84
CA ILE A 398 5.56 30.49 -6.29
C ILE A 398 5.34 31.96 -6.66
N GLN A 399 4.49 32.67 -5.91
CA GLN A 399 4.23 34.10 -6.15
C GLN A 399 5.43 34.99 -5.82
N ARG A 400 6.05 34.82 -4.64
CA ARG A 400 7.17 35.67 -4.18
C ARG A 400 8.44 35.53 -5.02
N LYS A 401 8.66 34.35 -5.58
CA LYS A 401 9.84 34.02 -6.39
C LYS A 401 9.53 34.04 -7.90
N SER A 402 8.33 34.46 -8.31
CA SER A 402 7.90 34.48 -9.70
C SER A 402 8.17 33.17 -10.46
N LEU A 403 7.91 32.01 -9.82
CA LEU A 403 8.26 30.68 -10.35
C LEU A 403 7.40 30.23 -11.54
N LYS A 404 6.42 31.03 -11.95
CA LYS A 404 5.71 30.81 -13.23
C LYS A 404 6.56 31.20 -14.44
N GLU A 405 7.59 32.01 -14.24
CA GLU A 405 8.57 32.34 -15.27
C GLU A 405 9.61 31.21 -15.37
N ARG A 406 9.87 30.76 -16.59
CA ARG A 406 10.70 29.58 -16.87
C ARG A 406 12.11 29.66 -16.27
N GLU A 407 12.76 30.81 -16.43
CA GLU A 407 14.14 31.03 -15.95
C GLU A 407 14.20 30.98 -14.42
N ASN A 408 13.25 31.63 -13.75
CA ASN A 408 13.16 31.62 -12.29
C ASN A 408 12.89 30.22 -11.73
N LEU A 409 11.98 29.46 -12.38
CA LEU A 409 11.73 28.07 -11.99
C LEU A 409 12.98 27.22 -12.14
N SER A 410 13.67 27.34 -13.27
CA SER A 410 14.87 26.55 -13.56
C SER A 410 15.98 26.81 -12.53
N SER A 411 16.29 28.08 -12.25
CA SER A 411 17.26 28.45 -11.19
C SER A 411 16.79 27.98 -9.81
N PHE A 412 15.50 28.12 -9.49
CA PHE A 412 14.98 27.67 -8.20
C PHE A 412 15.08 26.15 -8.01
N LEU A 413 14.82 25.36 -9.06
CA LEU A 413 14.95 23.91 -9.03
C LEU A 413 16.41 23.47 -8.91
N HIS A 414 17.30 24.07 -9.68
CA HIS A 414 18.73 23.76 -9.62
C HIS A 414 19.33 24.13 -8.26
N ASP A 415 19.14 25.36 -7.81
CA ASP A 415 19.81 25.90 -6.62
C ASP A 415 19.16 25.41 -5.31
N ASN A 416 17.89 24.99 -5.36
CA ASN A 416 17.05 24.62 -4.21
C ASN A 416 17.31 25.49 -2.96
N PRO A 417 17.14 26.83 -3.05
CA PRO A 417 17.65 27.78 -2.05
C PRO A 417 16.96 27.67 -0.68
N LEU A 418 15.85 26.94 -0.60
CA LEU A 418 15.10 26.71 0.64
C LEU A 418 15.32 25.29 1.20
N ASN A 419 16.22 24.50 0.61
CA ASN A 419 16.49 23.11 0.96
C ASN A 419 15.20 22.26 1.04
N LEU A 420 14.35 22.40 0.03
CA LEU A 420 13.08 21.69 -0.05
C LEU A 420 13.29 20.24 -0.44
N SER A 421 12.41 19.36 0.04
CA SER A 421 12.38 17.98 -0.43
C SER A 421 12.04 17.92 -1.93
N VAL A 422 12.59 16.93 -2.63
CA VAL A 422 12.34 16.72 -4.06
C VAL A 422 10.85 16.60 -4.38
N HIS A 423 10.05 16.00 -3.50
CA HIS A 423 8.59 15.95 -3.65
C HIS A 423 7.95 17.34 -3.63
N THR A 424 8.45 18.25 -2.78
CA THR A 424 7.97 19.64 -2.75
C THR A 424 8.37 20.38 -4.03
N LEU A 425 9.59 20.13 -4.55
CA LEU A 425 10.05 20.69 -5.82
C LEU A 425 9.22 20.18 -7.01
N MET A 426 8.94 18.87 -7.07
CA MET A 426 8.05 18.25 -8.06
C MET A 426 6.65 18.89 -8.01
N ARG A 427 6.10 19.06 -6.80
CA ARG A 427 4.80 19.73 -6.61
C ARG A 427 4.82 21.20 -7.05
N ILE A 428 5.89 21.94 -6.77
CA ILE A 428 6.07 23.32 -7.24
C ILE A 428 6.08 23.35 -8.78
N THR A 429 6.87 22.47 -9.40
CA THR A 429 6.98 22.36 -10.86
C THR A 429 5.61 22.14 -11.51
N GLU A 430 4.82 21.22 -10.95
CA GLU A 430 3.46 20.89 -11.40
C GLU A 430 2.44 22.02 -11.18
N LEU A 431 2.64 22.86 -10.17
CA LEU A 431 1.82 24.06 -9.94
C LEU A 431 2.22 25.24 -10.84
N CYS A 432 3.48 25.28 -11.29
CA CYS A 432 4.00 26.32 -12.17
C CYS A 432 3.74 26.03 -13.66
N ASN A 433 3.43 24.79 -14.02
CA ASN A 433 3.11 24.43 -15.39
C ASN A 433 1.88 25.21 -15.90
N ALA A 434 2.12 26.20 -16.76
CA ALA A 434 1.11 27.13 -17.26
C ALA A 434 0.07 26.47 -18.19
N GLU A 435 0.41 25.31 -18.79
CA GLU A 435 -0.47 24.57 -19.69
C GLU A 435 -1.37 23.56 -18.95
N ARG A 436 -1.30 23.50 -17.62
CA ARG A 436 -2.03 22.53 -16.77
C ARG A 436 -3.55 22.52 -17.01
N GLU A 437 -4.19 23.69 -17.10
CA GLU A 437 -5.63 23.80 -17.35
C GLU A 437 -6.00 23.48 -18.80
N LYS A 438 -5.08 23.71 -19.75
CA LYS A 438 -5.29 23.44 -21.18
C LYS A 438 -5.11 21.94 -21.50
N ASN A 439 -4.15 21.28 -20.86
CA ASN A 439 -3.79 19.88 -21.13
C ASN A 439 -4.46 18.87 -20.20
N ALA A 440 -5.15 19.34 -19.14
CA ALA A 440 -5.75 18.49 -18.10
C ALA A 440 -4.76 17.48 -17.49
N ALA A 441 -3.48 17.87 -17.41
CA ALA A 441 -2.45 17.16 -16.67
C ALA A 441 -2.58 17.53 -15.19
N PHE A 442 -3.01 16.59 -14.34
CA PHE A 442 -3.20 16.87 -12.92
C PHE A 442 -2.08 16.27 -12.09
N TYR A 443 -1.64 17.02 -11.06
CA TYR A 443 -0.63 16.58 -10.10
C TYR A 443 -1.02 15.26 -9.42
N THR A 444 -0.26 14.19 -9.68
CA THR A 444 -0.39 12.94 -8.95
C THR A 444 0.38 13.04 -7.63
N ASN A 445 -0.35 13.17 -6.52
CA ASN A 445 0.30 13.27 -5.22
C ASN A 445 0.95 11.94 -4.80
N LYS A 446 1.90 12.04 -3.87
CA LYS A 446 2.67 10.91 -3.33
C LYS A 446 1.80 9.77 -2.79
N TYR A 447 0.67 10.09 -2.17
CA TYR A 447 -0.28 9.11 -1.65
C TYR A 447 -0.83 8.18 -2.75
N LEU A 448 -1.20 8.74 -3.90
CA LEU A 448 -1.75 7.98 -5.02
C LEU A 448 -0.67 7.15 -5.71
N VAL A 449 0.51 7.74 -5.89
CA VAL A 449 1.68 7.01 -6.42
C VAL A 449 1.99 5.83 -5.50
N ASN A 450 2.03 6.02 -4.17
CA ASN A 450 2.25 4.94 -3.21
C ASN A 450 1.19 3.85 -3.38
N ALA A 451 -0.10 4.21 -3.43
CA ALA A 451 -1.18 3.24 -3.59
C ALA A 451 -1.08 2.44 -4.90
N ALA A 452 -0.72 3.08 -6.02
CA ALA A 452 -0.52 2.41 -7.29
C ALA A 452 0.72 1.50 -7.29
N VAL A 453 1.87 2.03 -6.85
CA VAL A 453 3.17 1.32 -6.85
C VAL A 453 3.17 0.12 -5.90
N ASP A 454 2.43 0.20 -4.80
CA ASP A 454 2.22 -0.91 -3.86
C ASP A 454 1.59 -2.14 -4.53
N LYS A 455 0.83 -1.97 -5.62
CA LYS A 455 0.14 -3.05 -6.36
C LYS A 455 0.81 -3.46 -7.66
N LEU A 456 1.94 -2.84 -8.00
CA LEU A 456 2.74 -3.25 -9.16
C LEU A 456 3.41 -4.61 -8.93
N PRO A 457 3.73 -5.37 -9.99
CA PRO A 457 4.39 -6.67 -9.86
C PRO A 457 5.78 -6.59 -9.22
N ASP A 458 6.24 -7.73 -8.72
CA ASP A 458 7.67 -7.99 -8.50
C ASP A 458 8.22 -8.76 -9.71
N PHE A 459 9.48 -8.51 -10.07
CA PHE A 459 10.14 -9.10 -11.22
C PHE A 459 11.25 -10.05 -10.78
N ALA A 460 11.35 -11.21 -11.43
CA ALA A 460 12.45 -12.15 -11.23
C ALA A 460 13.60 -11.96 -12.24
N GLN A 461 13.41 -11.08 -13.21
CA GLN A 461 14.37 -10.83 -14.30
C GLN A 461 15.58 -10.03 -13.79
N SER A 462 16.73 -10.19 -14.45
CA SER A 462 17.93 -9.42 -14.13
C SER A 462 17.89 -7.99 -14.66
N GLU A 463 17.12 -7.76 -15.72
CA GLU A 463 16.87 -6.46 -16.34
C GLU A 463 15.36 -6.27 -16.45
N ILE A 464 14.88 -5.06 -16.17
CA ILE A 464 13.50 -4.67 -16.48
C ILE A 464 13.47 -3.32 -17.20
N LYS A 465 12.47 -3.14 -18.06
CA LYS A 465 12.24 -1.92 -18.83
C LYS A 465 10.88 -1.35 -18.47
N ILE A 466 10.89 -0.12 -17.97
CA ILE A 466 9.72 0.61 -17.49
C ILE A 466 9.50 1.83 -18.39
N LEU A 467 8.25 2.07 -18.74
CA LEU A 467 7.81 3.25 -19.48
C LEU A 467 6.92 4.14 -18.59
N GLU A 468 7.26 5.43 -18.50
CA GLU A 468 6.35 6.47 -18.03
C GLU A 468 5.97 7.38 -19.21
N PRO A 469 4.77 7.21 -19.81
CA PRO A 469 4.44 7.79 -21.12
C PRO A 469 4.09 9.30 -21.09
N SER A 470 3.96 9.90 -19.91
CA SER A 470 3.64 11.31 -19.70
C SER A 470 4.19 11.74 -18.34
N VAL A 471 5.51 11.93 -18.28
CA VAL A 471 6.26 12.03 -17.01
C VAL A 471 6.01 13.32 -16.23
N GLY A 472 5.81 14.47 -16.89
CA GLY A 472 5.71 15.76 -16.19
C GLY A 472 6.91 15.99 -15.27
N ALA A 473 6.65 16.22 -13.97
CA ALA A 473 7.70 16.37 -12.96
C ALA A 473 8.29 15.04 -12.43
N GLY A 474 7.85 13.88 -12.90
CA GLY A 474 8.41 12.57 -12.51
C GLY A 474 7.93 12.05 -11.16
N ASN A 475 6.67 12.29 -10.80
CA ASN A 475 6.12 11.93 -9.48
C ASN A 475 6.18 10.43 -9.16
N PHE A 476 6.18 9.56 -10.17
CA PHE A 476 6.31 8.11 -9.99
C PHE A 476 7.74 7.66 -9.71
N LEU A 477 8.74 8.37 -10.23
CA LEU A 477 10.14 7.95 -10.25
C LEU A 477 10.72 7.64 -8.85
N PRO A 478 10.53 8.48 -7.81
CA PRO A 478 11.14 8.21 -6.51
C PRO A 478 10.68 6.87 -5.91
N ILE A 479 9.40 6.54 -6.07
CA ILE A 479 8.83 5.30 -5.50
C ILE A 479 9.13 4.10 -6.42
N LEU A 480 9.15 4.27 -7.75
CA LEU A 480 9.54 3.22 -8.69
C LEU A 480 11.00 2.79 -8.50
N ILE A 481 11.92 3.75 -8.40
CA ILE A 481 13.35 3.51 -8.12
C ILE A 481 13.48 2.68 -6.84
N LYS A 482 12.79 3.09 -5.77
CA LYS A 482 12.84 2.38 -4.48
C LYS A 482 12.18 1.01 -4.51
N LYS A 483 11.10 0.84 -5.29
CA LYS A 483 10.43 -0.46 -5.45
C LYS A 483 11.37 -1.46 -6.12
N TYR A 484 12.00 -1.07 -7.22
CA TYR A 484 12.78 -1.96 -8.08
C TYR A 484 14.29 -1.90 -7.87
N ALA A 485 14.77 -1.21 -6.82
CA ALA A 485 16.19 -1.16 -6.47
C ALA A 485 16.87 -2.53 -6.33
N TYR A 486 16.10 -3.60 -6.10
CA TYR A 486 16.61 -4.98 -6.02
C TYR A 486 16.93 -5.62 -7.37
N VAL A 487 16.42 -5.06 -8.47
CA VAL A 487 16.63 -5.61 -9.81
C VAL A 487 18.02 -5.20 -10.29
N PRO A 488 18.87 -6.14 -10.78
CA PRO A 488 20.25 -5.84 -11.17
C PRO A 488 20.41 -4.73 -12.21
N HIS A 489 19.45 -4.56 -13.13
CA HIS A 489 19.40 -3.45 -14.07
C HIS A 489 17.96 -2.97 -14.28
N VAL A 490 17.71 -1.67 -14.15
CA VAL A 490 16.39 -1.06 -14.35
C VAL A 490 16.54 0.06 -15.36
N VAL A 491 15.85 -0.05 -16.48
CA VAL A 491 15.76 1.02 -17.48
C VAL A 491 14.39 1.67 -17.35
N ILE A 492 14.35 3.00 -17.16
CA ILE A 492 13.12 3.77 -17.09
C ILE A 492 13.13 4.80 -18.22
N ASP A 493 12.33 4.56 -19.25
CA ASP A 493 12.10 5.53 -20.30
C ASP A 493 10.96 6.45 -19.87
N VAL A 494 11.25 7.75 -19.83
CA VAL A 494 10.30 8.77 -19.43
C VAL A 494 10.01 9.69 -20.61
N VAL A 495 8.75 9.77 -21.01
CA VAL A 495 8.33 10.48 -22.23
C VAL A 495 7.50 11.70 -21.84
N ASP A 496 7.82 12.85 -22.42
CA ASP A 496 6.99 14.05 -22.39
C ASP A 496 7.04 14.76 -23.74
N ILE A 497 5.92 15.38 -24.12
CA ILE A 497 5.84 16.16 -25.37
C ILE A 497 6.44 17.56 -25.20
N ASP A 498 6.48 18.09 -23.96
CA ASP A 498 6.98 19.43 -23.68
C ASP A 498 8.49 19.39 -23.35
N PRO A 499 9.35 20.04 -24.18
CA PRO A 499 10.77 20.12 -23.88
C PRO A 499 11.07 20.83 -22.56
N ASN A 500 10.19 21.70 -22.07
CA ASN A 500 10.35 22.36 -20.77
C ASN A 500 10.14 21.37 -19.62
N SER A 501 9.15 20.48 -19.71
CA SER A 501 8.92 19.41 -18.73
C SER A 501 10.15 18.51 -18.63
N ILE A 502 10.74 18.10 -19.76
CA ILE A 502 11.97 17.30 -19.79
C ILE A 502 13.16 18.06 -19.18
N ALA A 503 13.31 19.35 -19.44
CA ALA A 503 14.36 20.16 -18.83
C ALA A 503 14.19 20.25 -17.31
N ASN A 504 12.97 20.52 -16.82
CA ASN A 504 12.66 20.57 -15.39
C ASN A 504 12.86 19.21 -14.71
N LEU A 505 12.45 18.13 -15.38
CA LEU A 505 12.66 16.77 -14.89
C LEU A 505 14.15 16.49 -14.69
N LYS A 506 15.02 16.82 -15.65
CA LYS A 506 16.47 16.63 -15.53
C LYS A 506 17.03 17.32 -14.28
N MET A 507 16.63 18.56 -14.02
CA MET A 507 17.02 19.28 -12.81
C MET A 507 16.47 18.62 -11.53
N LEU A 508 15.24 18.09 -11.55
CA LEU A 508 14.67 17.36 -10.42
C LEU A 508 15.39 16.03 -10.15
N LEU A 509 15.87 15.35 -11.20
CA LEU A 509 16.63 14.10 -11.07
C LEU A 509 17.97 14.31 -10.35
N GLU A 510 18.59 15.50 -10.46
CA GLU A 510 19.82 15.84 -9.73
C GLU A 510 19.63 15.85 -8.20
N HIS A 511 18.38 16.03 -7.73
CA HIS A 511 18.01 15.98 -6.31
C HIS A 511 17.54 14.59 -5.85
N LEU A 512 17.58 13.57 -6.72
CA LEU A 512 17.24 12.19 -6.38
C LEU A 512 18.49 11.33 -6.15
N ASP A 513 18.42 10.49 -5.14
CA ASP A 513 19.38 9.41 -4.93
C ASP A 513 19.04 8.25 -5.88
N ILE A 514 19.63 8.28 -7.09
CA ILE A 514 19.43 7.28 -8.14
C ILE A 514 20.53 6.20 -8.01
N PRO A 515 20.17 4.94 -7.71
CA PRO A 515 21.14 3.84 -7.64
C PRO A 515 21.83 3.57 -8.99
N GLU A 516 23.08 3.12 -8.96
CA GLU A 516 23.88 2.81 -10.17
C GLU A 516 23.22 1.79 -11.12
N ASN A 517 22.36 0.91 -10.60
CA ASN A 517 21.63 -0.06 -11.42
C ASN A 517 20.43 0.54 -12.17
N VAL A 518 20.08 1.80 -11.93
CA VAL A 518 18.93 2.46 -12.56
C VAL A 518 19.41 3.44 -13.62
N THR A 519 18.92 3.27 -14.84
CA THR A 519 19.11 4.21 -15.96
C THR A 519 17.78 4.88 -16.26
N ILE A 520 17.74 6.21 -16.27
CA ILE A 520 16.56 6.99 -16.65
C ILE A 520 16.85 7.68 -17.98
N ASN A 521 16.00 7.46 -18.98
CA ASN A 521 16.14 8.02 -20.32
C ASN A 521 15.03 9.05 -20.58
N PRO A 522 15.32 10.37 -20.50
CA PRO A 522 14.34 11.40 -20.84
C PRO A 522 14.18 11.54 -22.35
N ILE A 523 12.96 11.33 -22.84
CA ILE A 523 12.61 11.34 -24.26
C ILE A 523 11.60 12.47 -24.50
N CYS A 524 12.02 13.49 -25.26
CA CYS A 524 11.15 14.60 -25.65
C CYS A 524 10.46 14.28 -26.99
N CYS A 525 9.26 13.73 -26.95
CA CYS A 525 8.48 13.46 -28.15
C CYS A 525 6.98 13.32 -27.83
N ASP A 526 6.14 13.37 -28.86
CA ASP A 526 4.74 12.97 -28.72
C ASP A 526 4.66 11.45 -28.50
N PHE A 527 4.26 11.04 -27.30
CA PHE A 527 4.11 9.63 -26.94
C PHE A 527 3.23 8.88 -27.93
N LEU A 528 2.21 9.50 -28.54
CA LEU A 528 1.34 8.80 -29.48
C LEU A 528 2.03 8.45 -30.79
N PHE A 529 3.05 9.20 -31.21
CA PHE A 529 3.91 8.90 -32.36
C PHE A 529 5.19 8.14 -31.98
N TYR A 530 5.53 8.06 -30.69
CA TYR A 530 6.71 7.36 -30.23
C TYR A 530 6.69 5.87 -30.62
N ALA A 531 7.70 5.44 -31.36
CA ALA A 531 7.94 4.04 -31.70
C ALA A 531 9.00 3.48 -30.73
N PRO A 532 8.60 2.67 -29.74
CA PRO A 532 9.54 2.23 -28.73
C PRO A 532 10.57 1.24 -29.32
N PRO A 533 11.84 1.31 -28.88
CA PRO A 533 12.90 0.44 -29.39
C PRO A 533 12.76 -1.03 -28.94
N TYR A 534 11.89 -1.28 -27.95
CA TYR A 534 11.64 -2.60 -27.38
C TYR A 534 10.25 -2.67 -26.74
N HIS A 535 9.83 -3.88 -26.39
CA HIS A 535 8.66 -4.12 -25.54
C HIS A 535 9.04 -3.87 -24.07
N TYR A 536 8.13 -3.25 -23.31
CA TYR A 536 8.34 -2.92 -21.89
C TYR A 536 7.78 -4.01 -20.97
N ASP A 537 8.40 -4.21 -19.82
CA ASP A 537 7.84 -5.05 -18.75
C ASP A 537 6.69 -4.34 -18.02
N LEU A 538 6.76 -3.00 -17.93
CA LEU A 538 5.80 -2.17 -17.23
C LEU A 538 5.62 -0.81 -17.93
N ALA A 539 4.38 -0.42 -18.19
CA ALA A 539 4.00 0.96 -18.45
C ALA A 539 3.20 1.51 -17.26
N VAL A 540 3.63 2.63 -16.68
CA VAL A 540 3.03 3.20 -15.47
C VAL A 540 2.98 4.73 -15.55
N GLY A 541 1.89 5.35 -15.09
CA GLY A 541 1.84 6.81 -15.05
C GLY A 541 0.43 7.38 -14.95
N ASN A 542 0.34 8.70 -15.15
CA ASN A 542 -0.90 9.45 -15.16
C ASN A 542 -1.07 10.19 -16.50
N PRO A 543 -1.71 9.56 -17.50
CA PRO A 543 -1.93 10.21 -18.79
C PRO A 543 -2.85 11.44 -18.67
N PRO A 544 -2.76 12.39 -19.62
CA PRO A 544 -3.63 13.57 -19.65
C PRO A 544 -5.11 13.23 -19.89
N PHE A 545 -6.03 13.91 -19.19
CA PHE A 545 -7.48 13.66 -19.28
C PHE A 545 -8.24 14.57 -20.26
N SER A 546 -7.51 15.28 -21.13
CA SER A 546 -8.12 16.26 -22.02
C SER A 546 -8.87 15.58 -23.17
N LYS A 547 -9.99 16.20 -23.59
CA LYS A 547 -10.65 15.84 -24.86
C LYS A 547 -9.86 16.43 -26.01
N MET A 548 -9.60 15.64 -27.04
CA MET A 548 -8.75 16.01 -28.18
C MET A 548 -9.17 17.34 -28.83
N LYS A 549 -8.18 18.22 -29.06
CA LYS A 549 -8.27 19.43 -29.90
C LYS A 549 -7.30 19.36 -31.10
N TYR A 550 -7.01 18.15 -31.57
CA TYR A 550 -6.01 17.90 -32.62
C TYR A 550 -6.64 17.78 -34.01
N LYS A 551 -5.81 17.89 -35.06
CA LYS A 551 -6.26 17.74 -36.45
C LYS A 551 -6.75 16.31 -36.70
N ALA A 552 -7.75 16.14 -37.57
CA ALA A 552 -8.35 14.84 -37.83
C ALA A 552 -7.35 13.80 -38.36
N GLU A 553 -6.37 14.22 -39.16
CA GLU A 553 -5.33 13.36 -39.74
C GLU A 553 -4.45 12.70 -38.67
N ASP A 554 -3.98 13.49 -37.68
CA ASP A 554 -3.17 13.00 -36.56
C ASP A 554 -3.96 11.98 -35.72
N VAL A 555 -5.24 12.26 -35.47
CA VAL A 555 -6.14 11.37 -34.74
C VAL A 555 -6.33 10.03 -35.46
N CYS A 556 -6.48 10.04 -36.78
CA CYS A 556 -6.58 8.82 -37.58
C CYS A 556 -5.31 7.96 -37.47
N LEU A 557 -4.13 8.58 -37.48
CA LEU A 557 -2.85 7.88 -37.31
C LEU A 557 -2.72 7.27 -35.91
N TRP A 558 -3.03 8.04 -34.86
CA TRP A 558 -2.98 7.54 -33.48
C TRP A 558 -3.90 6.35 -33.24
N LEU A 559 -5.12 6.41 -33.78
CA LEU A 559 -6.12 5.37 -33.63
C LEU A 559 -5.91 4.19 -34.59
N GLN A 560 -4.90 4.22 -35.48
CA GLN A 560 -4.70 3.20 -36.50
C GLN A 560 -4.56 1.79 -35.90
N ASN A 561 -3.93 1.66 -34.73
CA ASN A 561 -3.73 0.38 -34.05
C ASN A 561 -4.70 0.13 -32.89
N ASN A 562 -5.48 1.13 -32.48
CA ASN A 562 -6.44 1.00 -31.37
C ASN A 562 -7.65 0.14 -31.76
N VAL A 563 -8.24 -0.57 -30.80
CA VAL A 563 -9.56 -1.19 -30.95
C VAL A 563 -10.63 -0.11 -31.02
N ASN A 564 -10.55 0.91 -30.14
CA ASN A 564 -11.46 2.03 -30.17
C ASN A 564 -11.07 3.07 -31.23
N LYS A 565 -11.76 3.06 -32.37
CA LYS A 565 -11.50 3.98 -33.49
C LYS A 565 -12.19 5.35 -33.37
N THR A 566 -13.00 5.57 -32.34
CA THR A 566 -13.90 6.73 -32.26
C THR A 566 -13.73 7.58 -31.00
N THR A 567 -12.91 7.10 -30.06
CA THR A 567 -12.57 7.80 -28.82
C THR A 567 -12.05 9.21 -29.08
N LYS A 568 -12.40 10.13 -28.17
CA LYS A 568 -11.85 11.50 -28.11
C LYS A 568 -11.07 11.76 -26.84
N ASP A 569 -10.88 10.73 -26.02
CA ASP A 569 -10.25 10.83 -24.71
C ASP A 569 -8.79 10.40 -24.82
N LEU A 570 -7.89 11.33 -24.52
CA LEU A 570 -6.45 11.08 -24.66
C LEU A 570 -5.96 9.99 -23.69
N SER A 571 -6.54 9.89 -22.49
CA SER A 571 -6.15 8.90 -21.49
C SER A 571 -6.45 7.46 -21.94
N GLU A 572 -7.52 7.28 -22.71
CA GLU A 572 -7.88 5.98 -23.27
C GLU A 572 -6.97 5.59 -24.46
N ILE A 573 -6.58 6.55 -25.30
CA ILE A 573 -5.61 6.29 -26.37
C ILE A 573 -4.27 5.84 -25.78
N PHE A 574 -3.81 6.51 -24.72
CA PHE A 574 -2.61 6.14 -23.98
C PHE A 574 -2.75 4.72 -23.39
N LEU A 575 -3.90 4.40 -22.80
CA LEU A 575 -4.17 3.07 -22.26
C LEU A 575 -4.02 1.98 -23.32
N GLU A 576 -4.71 2.09 -24.47
CA GLU A 576 -4.63 1.08 -25.52
C GLU A 576 -3.22 0.97 -26.12
N LYS A 577 -2.52 2.09 -26.33
CA LYS A 577 -1.13 2.06 -26.79
C LYS A 577 -0.21 1.36 -25.79
N CYS A 578 -0.29 1.69 -24.50
CA CYS A 578 0.47 1.01 -23.46
C CYS A 578 0.19 -0.50 -23.43
N MET A 579 -1.06 -0.92 -23.64
CA MET A 579 -1.41 -2.35 -23.68
C MET A 579 -0.80 -3.10 -24.88
N GLN A 580 -0.44 -2.40 -25.95
CA GLN A 580 0.25 -3.00 -27.10
C GLN A 580 1.75 -3.18 -26.86
N ILE A 581 2.36 -2.28 -26.08
CA ILE A 581 3.82 -2.18 -25.95
C ILE A 581 4.37 -2.61 -24.60
N ALA A 582 3.52 -3.02 -23.64
CA ALA A 582 3.95 -3.46 -22.32
C ALA A 582 3.25 -4.75 -21.83
N ASP A 583 3.96 -5.53 -21.02
CA ASP A 583 3.44 -6.74 -20.37
C ASP A 583 2.50 -6.45 -19.19
N CYS A 584 2.74 -5.34 -18.49
CA CYS A 584 1.91 -4.82 -17.40
C CYS A 584 1.64 -3.33 -17.64
N VAL A 585 0.39 -2.91 -17.49
CA VAL A 585 -0.03 -1.51 -17.65
C VAL A 585 -0.71 -1.05 -16.37
N ALA A 586 -0.25 0.05 -15.79
CA ALA A 586 -0.75 0.63 -14.55
C ALA A 586 -0.96 2.14 -14.70
N LEU A 587 -2.14 2.55 -15.16
CA LEU A 587 -2.42 3.96 -15.45
C LEU A 587 -3.50 4.53 -14.53
N ILE A 588 -3.29 5.78 -14.10
CA ILE A 588 -4.31 6.58 -13.43
C ILE A 588 -5.27 7.13 -14.49
N LEU A 589 -6.52 6.71 -14.43
CA LEU A 589 -7.55 7.00 -15.42
C LEU A 589 -8.75 7.71 -14.77
N ASN A 590 -9.50 8.46 -15.57
CA ASN A 590 -10.79 8.98 -15.14
C ASN A 590 -11.73 7.80 -14.92
N LYS A 591 -12.43 7.76 -13.79
CA LYS A 591 -13.38 6.68 -13.45
C LYS A 591 -14.47 6.49 -14.51
N ASN A 592 -14.76 7.51 -15.31
CA ASN A 592 -15.67 7.42 -16.45
C ASN A 592 -15.27 6.36 -17.48
N ILE A 593 -13.99 5.97 -17.53
CA ILE A 593 -13.50 4.85 -18.35
C ILE A 593 -14.28 3.56 -18.09
N LEU A 594 -14.91 3.41 -16.91
CA LEU A 594 -15.70 2.24 -16.56
C LEU A 594 -17.13 2.26 -17.12
N CYS A 595 -17.69 3.43 -17.46
CA CYS A 595 -19.15 3.61 -17.62
C CYS A 595 -19.58 4.31 -18.92
N ALA A 596 -18.73 5.14 -19.53
CA ALA A 596 -19.13 5.95 -20.67
C ALA A 596 -19.23 5.13 -21.96
N GLU A 597 -20.23 5.44 -22.79
CA GLU A 597 -20.51 4.77 -24.07
C GLU A 597 -19.33 4.84 -25.04
N GLU A 598 -18.58 5.95 -25.01
CA GLU A 598 -17.41 6.16 -25.87
C GLU A 598 -16.30 5.11 -25.66
N PHE A 599 -16.33 4.36 -24.55
CA PHE A 599 -15.33 3.35 -24.19
C PHE A 599 -15.79 1.91 -24.38
N PHE A 600 -16.98 1.66 -24.93
CA PHE A 600 -17.48 0.28 -25.12
C PHE A 600 -16.55 -0.61 -25.96
N PRO A 601 -15.91 -0.13 -27.05
CA PRO A 601 -14.89 -0.93 -27.75
C PRO A 601 -13.70 -1.30 -26.85
N THR A 602 -13.21 -0.34 -26.05
CA THR A 602 -12.14 -0.55 -25.07
C THR A 602 -12.58 -1.52 -23.97
N HIS A 603 -13.84 -1.48 -23.52
CA HIS A 603 -14.38 -2.45 -22.57
C HIS A 603 -14.36 -3.87 -23.12
N ASP A 604 -14.69 -4.04 -24.40
CA ASP A 604 -14.62 -5.34 -25.05
C ASP A 604 -13.18 -5.87 -25.10
N LEU A 605 -12.20 -5.02 -25.36
CA LEU A 605 -10.78 -5.39 -25.24
C LEU A 605 -10.43 -5.78 -23.79
N LEU A 606 -10.75 -4.94 -22.82
CA LEU A 606 -10.45 -5.18 -21.39
C LEU A 606 -11.09 -6.47 -20.84
N ARG A 607 -12.24 -6.91 -21.39
CA ARG A 607 -12.87 -8.19 -21.05
C ARG A 607 -12.04 -9.42 -21.47
N THR A 608 -11.17 -9.27 -22.47
CA THR A 608 -10.40 -10.39 -23.05
C THR A 608 -9.03 -10.59 -22.41
N LEU A 609 -8.57 -9.62 -21.62
CA LEU A 609 -7.27 -9.60 -20.95
C LEU A 609 -7.45 -9.58 -19.43
N LYS A 610 -6.36 -9.82 -18.69
CA LYS A 610 -6.40 -9.83 -17.23
C LYS A 610 -6.38 -8.42 -16.65
N ILE A 611 -7.43 -8.05 -15.93
CA ILE A 611 -7.44 -6.90 -15.03
C ILE A 611 -7.08 -7.43 -13.64
N GLU A 612 -5.84 -7.19 -13.22
CA GLU A 612 -5.36 -7.64 -11.91
C GLU A 612 -6.04 -6.85 -10.79
N SER A 613 -6.02 -5.51 -10.91
CA SER A 613 -6.64 -4.67 -9.90
C SER A 613 -7.15 -3.33 -10.41
N ILE A 614 -8.14 -2.80 -9.69
CA ILE A 614 -8.70 -1.46 -9.87
C ILE A 614 -8.62 -0.74 -8.53
N ILE A 615 -7.87 0.35 -8.46
CA ILE A 615 -7.74 1.16 -7.24
C ILE A 615 -8.60 2.41 -7.41
N ASP A 616 -9.74 2.47 -6.74
CA ASP A 616 -10.66 3.61 -6.79
C ASP A 616 -10.28 4.66 -5.74
N PHE A 617 -9.73 5.77 -6.23
CA PHE A 617 -9.35 6.92 -5.43
C PHE A 617 -10.55 7.83 -5.11
N GLY A 618 -11.67 7.67 -5.82
CA GLY A 618 -12.77 8.61 -5.80
C GLY A 618 -12.27 10.03 -6.10
N ARG A 619 -12.72 11.02 -5.31
CA ARG A 619 -12.26 12.41 -5.42
C ARG A 619 -10.94 12.70 -4.69
N PHE A 620 -10.36 11.73 -3.99
CA PHE A 620 -9.07 11.93 -3.32
C PHE A 620 -7.89 11.98 -4.30
N GLY A 621 -8.13 11.61 -5.57
CA GLY A 621 -7.13 11.64 -6.63
C GLY A 621 -6.54 13.03 -6.90
N PHE A 622 -7.35 14.08 -6.89
CA PHE A 622 -6.85 15.42 -7.21
C PHE A 622 -7.52 16.47 -6.33
N THR A 623 -6.72 17.14 -5.49
CA THR A 623 -7.21 18.26 -4.67
C THR A 623 -7.59 19.44 -5.56
N GLY A 624 -8.80 19.98 -5.37
CA GLY A 624 -9.30 21.14 -6.12
C GLY A 624 -9.94 20.82 -7.48
N VAL A 625 -9.97 19.56 -7.91
CA VAL A 625 -10.54 19.15 -9.21
C VAL A 625 -11.73 18.22 -9.00
N SER A 626 -12.83 18.49 -9.71
CA SER A 626 -14.06 17.70 -9.61
C SER A 626 -14.04 16.46 -10.52
N ILE A 627 -13.00 15.63 -10.40
CA ILE A 627 -12.83 14.37 -11.16
C ILE A 627 -12.69 13.20 -10.20
N GLU A 628 -13.29 12.07 -10.57
CA GLU A 628 -13.05 10.79 -9.90
C GLU A 628 -12.04 9.98 -10.69
N THR A 629 -11.07 9.40 -10.01
CA THR A 629 -9.99 8.64 -10.66
C THR A 629 -9.89 7.23 -10.13
N ILE A 630 -9.37 6.36 -10.98
CA ILE A 630 -8.97 5.00 -10.64
C ILE A 630 -7.54 4.76 -11.12
N CYS A 631 -6.80 3.84 -10.52
CA CYS A 631 -5.66 3.20 -11.17
C CYS A 631 -6.12 1.84 -11.72
N LEU A 632 -5.94 1.60 -13.01
CA LEU A 632 -6.23 0.32 -13.65
C LEU A 632 -4.90 -0.42 -13.87
N ILE A 633 -4.76 -1.60 -13.26
CA ILE A 633 -3.60 -2.49 -13.45
C ILE A 633 -4.04 -3.71 -14.26
N ALA A 634 -3.49 -3.84 -15.46
CA ALA A 634 -3.85 -4.88 -16.42
C ALA A 634 -2.62 -5.57 -17.03
N TYR A 635 -2.78 -6.84 -17.39
CA TYR A 635 -1.78 -7.65 -18.09
C TYR A 635 -2.33 -8.06 -19.47
N PRO A 636 -1.98 -7.33 -20.54
CA PRO A 636 -2.58 -7.50 -21.86
C PRO A 636 -2.42 -8.90 -22.46
N LYS A 637 -1.34 -9.60 -22.11
CA LYS A 637 -1.03 -10.95 -22.62
C LYS A 637 -1.56 -12.09 -21.74
N GLN A 638 -2.23 -11.78 -20.63
CA GLN A 638 -2.79 -12.79 -19.71
C GLN A 638 -4.31 -12.87 -19.85
N LYS A 639 -4.88 -14.07 -19.63
CA LYS A 639 -6.32 -14.28 -19.67
C LYS A 639 -7.01 -13.75 -18.41
N PRO A 640 -8.28 -13.30 -18.51
CA PRO A 640 -9.09 -12.87 -17.38
C PRO A 640 -9.17 -13.93 -16.27
N SER A 641 -9.18 -13.46 -15.02
CA SER A 641 -9.29 -14.30 -13.84
C SER A 641 -10.12 -13.61 -12.75
N GLU A 642 -9.62 -13.54 -11.53
CA GLU A 642 -10.13 -12.64 -10.51
C GLU A 642 -9.49 -11.25 -10.66
N THR A 643 -10.25 -10.23 -10.25
CA THR A 643 -9.85 -8.83 -10.18
C THR A 643 -10.06 -8.36 -8.74
N THR A 644 -9.07 -7.64 -8.19
CA THR A 644 -9.21 -7.02 -6.87
C THR A 644 -9.53 -5.53 -7.00
N VAL A 645 -10.63 -5.09 -6.38
CA VAL A 645 -11.05 -3.69 -6.36
C VAL A 645 -10.75 -3.08 -4.99
N TYR A 646 -9.89 -2.08 -4.95
CA TYR A 646 -9.52 -1.33 -3.76
C TYR A 646 -10.29 -0.01 -3.71
N ASN A 647 -11.20 0.15 -2.76
CA ASN A 647 -11.89 1.42 -2.54
C ASN A 647 -11.18 2.19 -1.41
N LEU A 648 -10.36 3.19 -1.78
CA LEU A 648 -9.58 3.93 -0.78
C LEU A 648 -10.43 4.90 0.05
N LYS A 649 -11.60 5.30 -0.46
CA LYS A 649 -12.52 6.20 0.26
C LYS A 649 -13.15 5.53 1.47
N PHE A 650 -13.61 4.30 1.30
CA PHE A 650 -14.28 3.53 2.35
C PHE A 650 -13.35 2.49 2.99
N ASN A 651 -12.09 2.41 2.53
CA ASN A 651 -11.12 1.42 2.98
C ASN A 651 -11.65 -0.02 2.86
N LYS A 652 -12.20 -0.35 1.69
CA LYS A 652 -12.77 -1.67 1.40
C LYS A 652 -12.03 -2.36 0.26
N ILE A 653 -11.95 -3.68 0.32
CA ILE A 653 -11.36 -4.53 -0.69
C ILE A 653 -12.43 -5.50 -1.18
N TYR A 654 -12.56 -5.67 -2.49
CA TYR A 654 -13.47 -6.62 -3.09
C TYR A 654 -12.68 -7.54 -4.02
N HIS A 655 -12.75 -8.85 -3.76
CA HIS A 655 -12.22 -9.87 -4.65
C HIS A 655 -13.36 -10.44 -5.48
N GLN A 656 -13.30 -10.26 -6.79
CA GLN A 656 -14.40 -10.62 -7.68
C GLN A 656 -13.87 -11.33 -8.92
N LYS A 657 -14.65 -12.27 -9.47
CA LYS A 657 -14.39 -12.78 -10.82
C LYS A 657 -14.50 -11.62 -11.80
N GLN A 658 -13.50 -11.42 -12.67
CA GLN A 658 -13.53 -10.34 -13.64
C GLN A 658 -14.80 -10.40 -14.51
N SER A 659 -15.12 -11.60 -15.01
CA SER A 659 -16.32 -11.84 -15.82
C SER A 659 -17.63 -11.44 -15.14
N TYR A 660 -17.67 -11.43 -13.80
CA TYR A 660 -18.84 -11.06 -13.02
C TYR A 660 -19.03 -9.53 -12.96
N ILE A 661 -17.95 -8.78 -12.77
CA ILE A 661 -17.99 -7.30 -12.72
C ILE A 661 -17.94 -6.65 -14.10
N THR A 662 -17.51 -7.37 -15.14
CA THR A 662 -17.47 -6.90 -16.54
C THR A 662 -18.55 -7.52 -17.43
N ASP A 663 -19.58 -8.13 -16.84
CA ASP A 663 -20.66 -8.86 -17.51
C ASP A 663 -21.37 -8.02 -18.59
N LYS A 664 -21.51 -8.56 -19.81
CA LYS A 664 -22.17 -7.89 -20.94
C LYS A 664 -23.68 -7.75 -20.78
N LYS A 665 -24.29 -8.43 -19.79
CA LYS A 665 -25.70 -8.24 -19.43
C LYS A 665 -25.99 -6.80 -19.00
N TYR A 666 -25.00 -6.11 -18.44
CA TYR A 666 -25.11 -4.72 -17.98
C TYR A 666 -24.41 -3.79 -18.97
N PRO A 667 -24.84 -2.51 -19.07
CA PRO A 667 -24.34 -1.57 -20.07
C PRO A 667 -22.84 -1.26 -19.93
N TYR A 668 -22.27 -1.46 -18.74
CA TYR A 668 -20.89 -1.13 -18.44
C TYR A 668 -20.38 -1.89 -17.19
N PHE A 669 -19.11 -1.71 -16.83
CA PHE A 669 -18.49 -2.44 -15.71
C PHE A 669 -19.07 -2.00 -14.35
N ILE A 670 -19.47 -2.96 -13.52
CA ILE A 670 -20.01 -2.72 -12.17
C ILE A 670 -19.02 -3.28 -11.15
N ILE A 671 -18.01 -2.50 -10.79
CA ILE A 671 -16.85 -2.94 -10.00
C ILE A 671 -17.19 -3.24 -8.53
N TYR A 672 -18.36 -2.82 -8.04
CA TYR A 672 -18.86 -3.09 -6.70
C TYR A 672 -20.06 -4.05 -6.68
N ARG A 673 -20.30 -4.77 -7.78
CA ARG A 673 -21.39 -5.74 -7.89
C ARG A 673 -21.25 -6.81 -6.80
N ASP A 674 -22.37 -7.09 -6.13
CA ASP A 674 -22.47 -8.09 -5.08
C ASP A 674 -23.78 -8.88 -5.19
N GLU A 675 -23.97 -9.87 -4.32
CA GLU A 675 -25.17 -10.70 -4.29
C GLU A 675 -26.45 -9.88 -4.05
N TYR A 676 -26.35 -8.82 -3.23
CA TYR A 676 -27.46 -7.91 -2.98
C TYR A 676 -27.92 -7.27 -4.29
N PHE A 677 -27.00 -6.69 -5.06
CA PHE A 677 -27.29 -6.11 -6.37
C PHE A 677 -27.96 -7.13 -7.31
N ASP A 678 -27.46 -8.37 -7.35
CA ASP A 678 -28.02 -9.42 -8.21
C ASP A 678 -29.44 -9.81 -7.83
N ASN A 679 -29.72 -9.92 -6.54
CA ASN A 679 -31.04 -10.26 -6.03
C ASN A 679 -32.06 -9.17 -6.40
N ILE A 680 -31.68 -7.89 -6.34
CA ILE A 680 -32.56 -6.81 -6.79
C ILE A 680 -32.70 -6.83 -8.32
N ALA A 681 -31.60 -6.99 -9.05
CA ALA A 681 -31.62 -7.02 -10.52
C ALA A 681 -32.52 -8.14 -11.08
N LYS A 682 -32.68 -9.27 -10.37
CA LYS A 682 -33.60 -10.37 -10.74
C LYS A 682 -35.08 -10.01 -10.55
N LYS A 683 -35.41 -9.20 -9.54
CA LYS A 683 -36.78 -8.71 -9.29
C LYS A 683 -37.23 -7.68 -10.32
N LEU A 684 -36.27 -7.04 -11.01
CA LEU A 684 -36.51 -5.93 -11.91
C LEU A 684 -36.49 -6.33 -13.39
N LYS A 685 -37.44 -5.82 -14.16
CA LYS A 685 -37.34 -5.69 -15.60
C LYS A 685 -36.54 -4.44 -15.95
N LEU A 686 -35.24 -4.63 -16.20
CA LEU A 686 -34.30 -3.56 -16.57
C LEU A 686 -34.48 -3.10 -18.02
N ASN A 687 -33.85 -1.97 -18.37
CA ASN A 687 -33.80 -1.43 -19.73
C ASN A 687 -35.17 -1.07 -20.36
N VAL A 688 -36.12 -0.63 -19.55
CA VAL A 688 -37.51 -0.33 -20.00
C VAL A 688 -37.74 1.13 -20.38
N PHE A 689 -36.82 2.03 -20.05
CA PHE A 689 -36.90 3.46 -20.41
C PHE A 689 -35.74 3.91 -21.29
N SER A 690 -36.02 4.91 -22.13
CA SER A 690 -35.06 5.86 -22.67
C SER A 690 -35.09 7.14 -21.82
N VAL A 691 -34.08 8.01 -21.94
CA VAL A 691 -34.03 9.26 -21.17
C VAL A 691 -33.85 10.49 -22.05
N PHE A 692 -34.54 11.56 -21.68
CA PHE A 692 -34.30 12.90 -22.17
C PHE A 692 -33.97 13.84 -21.01
N ARG A 693 -33.08 14.80 -21.26
CA ARG A 693 -32.71 15.83 -20.29
C ARG A 693 -32.50 17.15 -20.99
N ASP A 694 -33.31 18.14 -20.64
CA ASP A 694 -33.17 19.49 -21.19
C ASP A 694 -32.11 20.29 -20.43
N ARG A 695 -31.17 20.92 -21.14
CA ARG A 695 -30.19 21.84 -20.54
C ARG A 695 -30.41 23.30 -20.96
N GLN A 696 -31.47 23.58 -21.71
CA GLN A 696 -31.77 24.89 -22.29
C GLN A 696 -32.49 25.82 -21.30
N ILE A 697 -33.20 25.27 -20.31
CA ILE A 697 -33.78 26.06 -19.22
C ILE A 697 -32.68 26.41 -18.21
N THR A 698 -32.45 27.71 -18.02
CA THR A 698 -31.41 28.27 -17.16
C THR A 698 -31.96 29.44 -16.35
N LYS A 699 -31.14 30.03 -15.47
CA LYS A 699 -31.50 31.28 -14.77
C LYS A 699 -31.77 32.46 -15.70
N LYS A 700 -31.27 32.44 -16.95
CA LYS A 700 -31.41 33.56 -17.89
C LYS A 700 -32.81 33.64 -18.51
N ASN A 701 -33.48 32.51 -18.66
CA ASN A 701 -34.79 32.40 -19.30
C ASN A 701 -35.87 31.86 -18.34
N SER A 702 -35.63 31.95 -17.03
CA SER A 702 -36.59 31.60 -15.99
C SER A 702 -36.74 32.73 -14.97
N PHE A 703 -37.93 32.86 -14.41
CA PHE A 703 -38.36 33.96 -13.55
C PHE A 703 -38.87 33.44 -12.21
N LYS A 704 -38.77 34.25 -11.15
CA LYS A 704 -39.28 33.87 -9.81
C LYS A 704 -40.79 34.09 -9.65
N GLU A 705 -41.35 35.02 -10.41
CA GLU A 705 -42.74 35.43 -10.29
C GLU A 705 -43.66 34.54 -11.15
N LYS A 706 -44.72 34.03 -10.52
CA LYS A 706 -45.81 33.31 -11.19
C LYS A 706 -46.71 34.30 -11.93
N LYS A 707 -46.88 34.12 -13.24
CA LYS A 707 -47.82 34.88 -14.09
C LYS A 707 -48.64 33.93 -14.94
N THR A 708 -49.81 34.38 -15.40
CA THR A 708 -50.75 33.59 -16.23
C THR A 708 -50.14 33.07 -17.53
N ASN A 709 -49.17 33.79 -18.10
CA ASN A 709 -48.45 33.41 -19.33
C ASN A 709 -47.18 32.58 -19.08
N ARG A 710 -46.92 32.14 -17.84
CA ARG A 710 -45.71 31.39 -17.47
C ARG A 710 -46.04 30.00 -16.96
N LEU A 711 -45.25 29.03 -17.39
CA LEU A 711 -45.30 27.64 -16.95
C LEU A 711 -44.40 27.43 -15.74
N TRP A 712 -44.82 26.58 -14.80
CA TRP A 712 -43.98 26.19 -13.67
C TRP A 712 -42.83 25.30 -14.16
N VAL A 713 -41.60 25.66 -13.81
CA VAL A 713 -40.41 24.85 -14.08
C VAL A 713 -40.22 23.90 -12.91
N LEU A 714 -40.55 22.63 -13.12
CA LEU A 714 -40.37 21.57 -12.15
C LEU A 714 -38.89 21.16 -12.07
N LYS A 715 -38.34 21.16 -10.85
CA LYS A 715 -36.94 20.87 -10.57
C LYS A 715 -36.79 19.72 -9.58
N ALA A 716 -35.58 19.19 -9.45
CA ALA A 716 -35.27 18.01 -8.63
C ALA A 716 -35.86 18.06 -7.22
N ARG A 717 -35.77 19.21 -6.53
CA ARG A 717 -36.26 19.34 -5.14
C ARG A 717 -37.77 19.44 -5.05
N ASN A 718 -38.46 19.83 -6.13
CA ASN A 718 -39.92 19.88 -6.16
C ASN A 718 -40.55 18.49 -6.14
N ILE A 719 -39.83 17.45 -6.58
CA ILE A 719 -40.30 16.06 -6.53
C ILE A 719 -40.06 15.53 -5.11
N ASN A 720 -41.14 15.20 -4.41
CA ASN A 720 -41.11 14.77 -3.01
C ASN A 720 -40.41 13.42 -2.84
N SER A 721 -39.73 13.22 -1.72
CA SER A 721 -38.96 12.00 -1.45
C SER A 721 -39.80 10.79 -1.04
N GLU A 722 -40.98 10.99 -0.47
CA GLU A 722 -41.72 9.90 0.22
C GLU A 722 -43.14 9.65 -0.30
N ASN A 723 -43.69 10.48 -1.19
CA ASN A 723 -45.12 10.38 -1.60
C ASN A 723 -45.36 10.47 -3.13
N ASN A 724 -44.34 10.26 -3.97
CA ASN A 724 -44.45 10.32 -5.45
C ASN A 724 -45.18 11.55 -6.03
N GLY A 725 -45.20 12.66 -5.29
CA GLY A 725 -45.88 13.90 -5.66
C GLY A 725 -44.90 15.05 -5.85
N VAL A 726 -45.45 16.22 -6.15
CA VAL A 726 -44.69 17.46 -6.27
C VAL A 726 -45.15 18.51 -5.27
N SER A 727 -44.23 19.36 -4.82
CA SER A 727 -44.54 20.47 -3.93
C SER A 727 -43.86 21.76 -4.37
N HIS A 728 -44.59 22.86 -4.20
CA HIS A 728 -44.07 24.21 -4.34
C HIS A 728 -43.09 24.52 -3.21
N ILE A 729 -41.95 25.12 -3.53
CA ILE A 729 -40.91 25.44 -2.55
C ILE A 729 -40.65 26.96 -2.58
N PRO A 730 -40.93 27.69 -1.48
CA PRO A 730 -40.67 29.12 -1.37
C PRO A 730 -39.23 29.47 -1.73
N ASN A 731 -39.03 30.55 -2.48
CA ASN A 731 -37.74 31.06 -2.96
C ASN A 731 -36.92 30.09 -3.85
N TYR A 732 -37.38 28.87 -4.08
CA TYR A 732 -36.76 27.92 -4.99
C TYR A 732 -37.44 27.94 -6.35
N ASP A 733 -38.77 27.90 -6.39
CA ASP A 733 -39.57 27.78 -7.61
C ASP A 733 -39.23 28.84 -8.67
N THR A 734 -39.37 28.42 -9.92
CA THR A 734 -39.09 29.25 -11.10
C THR A 734 -40.12 28.96 -12.18
N TYR A 735 -40.35 29.92 -13.06
CA TYR A 735 -41.35 29.90 -14.11
C TYR A 735 -40.76 30.37 -15.42
N ILE A 736 -41.20 29.81 -16.55
CA ILE A 736 -40.73 30.20 -17.89
C ILE A 736 -41.91 30.69 -18.73
N GLU A 737 -41.70 31.72 -19.55
CA GLU A 737 -42.77 32.20 -20.44
C GLU A 737 -43.14 31.13 -21.47
N LYS A 738 -44.45 30.91 -21.65
CA LYS A 738 -44.96 29.82 -22.50
C LYS A 738 -44.41 29.90 -23.93
N LYS A 739 -44.28 31.12 -24.48
CA LYS A 739 -43.69 31.35 -25.81
C LYS A 739 -42.23 30.94 -25.91
N ILE A 740 -41.43 31.19 -24.87
CA ILE A 740 -40.03 30.77 -24.81
C ILE A 740 -39.97 29.26 -24.64
N ALA A 741 -40.78 28.69 -23.76
CA ALA A 741 -40.83 27.25 -23.53
C ALA A 741 -41.13 26.47 -24.83
N GLN A 742 -42.02 26.97 -25.68
CA GLN A 742 -42.38 26.35 -26.97
C GLN A 742 -41.21 26.14 -27.94
N SER A 743 -40.14 26.94 -27.84
CA SER A 743 -38.94 26.77 -28.69
C SER A 743 -37.91 25.82 -28.09
N LEU A 744 -38.12 25.31 -26.87
CA LEU A 744 -37.20 24.42 -26.17
C LEU A 744 -37.54 22.95 -26.44
N SER A 745 -36.52 22.10 -26.44
CA SER A 745 -36.67 20.67 -26.67
C SER A 745 -37.46 19.95 -25.57
N SER A 746 -37.53 20.47 -24.34
CA SER A 746 -38.38 19.90 -23.29
C SER A 746 -39.88 20.02 -23.60
N PHE A 747 -40.29 20.98 -24.42
CA PHE A 747 -41.71 21.22 -24.70
C PHE A 747 -42.40 20.07 -25.43
N GLN A 748 -41.64 19.20 -26.11
CA GLN A 748 -42.18 17.98 -26.72
C GLN A 748 -42.83 17.03 -25.69
N PHE A 749 -42.50 17.18 -24.40
CA PHE A 749 -43.07 16.41 -23.29
C PHE A 749 -44.12 17.22 -22.50
N PHE A 750 -44.44 18.44 -22.90
CA PHE A 750 -45.46 19.26 -22.25
C PHE A 750 -46.82 18.56 -22.34
N ASN A 751 -47.46 18.34 -21.19
CA ASN A 751 -48.74 17.59 -21.07
C ASN A 751 -48.70 16.17 -21.65
N ASN A 752 -47.53 15.57 -21.81
CA ASN A 752 -47.42 14.18 -22.24
C ASN A 752 -47.51 13.25 -21.01
N GLU A 753 -48.68 12.64 -20.79
CA GLU A 753 -48.93 11.73 -19.66
C GLU A 753 -48.27 10.35 -19.81
N THR A 754 -47.63 10.07 -20.95
CA THR A 754 -46.98 8.76 -21.21
C THR A 754 -45.53 8.68 -20.73
N VAL A 755 -44.98 9.78 -20.20
CA VAL A 755 -43.61 9.85 -19.70
C VAL A 755 -43.57 10.04 -18.19
N TYR A 756 -42.43 9.67 -17.60
CA TYR A 756 -42.19 9.75 -16.16
C TYR A 756 -41.05 10.73 -15.86
N LEU A 757 -41.04 11.29 -14.66
CA LEU A 757 -40.04 12.25 -14.22
C LEU A 757 -39.27 11.71 -13.02
N THR A 758 -37.94 11.78 -13.08
CA THR A 758 -37.06 11.46 -11.95
C THR A 758 -36.12 12.63 -11.68
N PRO A 759 -35.80 12.94 -10.42
CA PRO A 759 -34.68 13.81 -10.10
C PRO A 759 -33.39 13.26 -10.71
N ASN A 760 -32.55 14.17 -11.21
CA ASN A 760 -31.23 13.88 -11.73
C ASN A 760 -30.15 14.21 -10.69
N MET A 761 -28.93 13.68 -10.86
CA MET A 761 -27.76 13.94 -10.00
C MET A 761 -28.00 13.62 -8.51
N THR A 762 -28.72 12.54 -8.22
CA THR A 762 -28.98 12.11 -6.83
C THR A 762 -29.12 10.60 -6.70
N TYR A 763 -28.74 10.08 -5.54
CA TYR A 763 -29.05 8.71 -5.11
C TYR A 763 -30.38 8.59 -4.38
N LYS A 764 -31.09 9.70 -4.14
CA LYS A 764 -32.48 9.68 -3.65
C LYS A 764 -33.41 9.46 -4.84
N THR A 765 -33.29 8.31 -5.47
CA THR A 765 -34.14 7.89 -6.59
C THR A 765 -35.61 7.95 -6.20
N ARG A 766 -36.44 8.29 -7.17
CA ARG A 766 -37.91 8.39 -7.08
C ARG A 766 -38.45 8.71 -8.48
N LEU A 767 -39.65 8.24 -8.77
CA LEU A 767 -40.27 8.37 -10.07
C LEU A 767 -41.71 8.85 -9.91
N ILE A 768 -42.11 9.82 -10.71
CA ILE A 768 -43.47 10.34 -10.74
C ILE A 768 -43.99 10.39 -12.17
N GLU A 769 -45.31 10.42 -12.34
CA GLU A 769 -45.91 10.75 -13.63
C GLU A 769 -45.65 12.21 -14.00
N ASN A 770 -45.66 12.50 -15.31
CA ASN A 770 -45.52 13.87 -15.78
C ASN A 770 -46.70 14.72 -15.31
N ILE A 771 -46.42 15.95 -14.87
CA ILE A 771 -47.43 16.84 -14.27
C ILE A 771 -47.98 17.80 -15.33
N PRO A 772 -49.31 17.86 -15.54
CA PRO A 772 -49.92 18.79 -16.48
C PRO A 772 -49.55 20.25 -16.19
N ASN A 773 -49.43 21.04 -17.25
CA ASN A 773 -49.10 22.47 -17.23
C ASN A 773 -47.73 22.79 -16.58
N THR A 774 -46.79 21.86 -16.59
CA THR A 774 -45.41 22.05 -16.11
C THR A 774 -44.38 21.73 -17.19
N ILE A 775 -43.15 22.19 -16.99
CA ILE A 775 -41.99 21.88 -17.82
C ILE A 775 -40.79 21.59 -16.92
N VAL A 776 -39.85 20.76 -17.36
CA VAL A 776 -38.71 20.34 -16.55
C VAL A 776 -37.40 20.98 -17.01
N ASP A 777 -36.52 21.30 -16.06
CA ASP A 777 -35.14 21.70 -16.37
C ASP A 777 -34.15 20.51 -16.27
N GLY A 778 -32.86 20.77 -16.44
CA GLY A 778 -31.83 19.73 -16.44
C GLY A 778 -31.57 19.04 -15.10
N SER A 779 -32.21 19.50 -14.03
CA SER A 779 -32.20 18.82 -12.73
C SER A 779 -33.21 17.68 -12.65
N VAL A 780 -34.12 17.55 -13.63
CA VAL A 780 -35.08 16.45 -13.73
C VAL A 780 -34.87 15.75 -15.08
N ALA A 781 -34.82 14.42 -15.05
CA ALA A 781 -34.76 13.61 -16.26
C ALA A 781 -36.15 13.10 -16.61
N VAL A 782 -36.49 13.16 -17.90
CA VAL A 782 -37.72 12.60 -18.46
C VAL A 782 -37.42 11.16 -18.89
N LEU A 783 -38.08 10.19 -18.28
CA LEU A 783 -38.00 8.78 -18.65
C LEU A 783 -39.14 8.44 -19.61
N ILE A 784 -38.75 7.96 -20.79
CA ILE A 784 -39.65 7.66 -21.89
C ILE A 784 -39.76 6.13 -21.99
N PRO A 785 -40.93 5.52 -21.73
CA PRO A 785 -41.09 4.09 -21.85
C PRO A 785 -40.76 3.59 -23.26
N LYS A 786 -39.96 2.52 -23.36
CA LYS A 786 -39.64 1.90 -24.66
C LYS A 786 -40.80 1.10 -25.24
N LYS A 787 -41.67 0.56 -24.37
CA LYS A 787 -42.91 -0.11 -24.79
C LYS A 787 -44.04 0.91 -24.81
N GLN A 788 -44.67 1.08 -25.98
CA GLN A 788 -45.82 1.96 -26.13
C GLN A 788 -46.97 1.50 -25.21
N GLY A 789 -47.64 2.46 -24.57
CA GLY A 789 -48.77 2.20 -23.67
C GLY A 789 -48.38 1.62 -22.29
N MET A 790 -47.09 1.53 -21.97
CA MET A 790 -46.63 1.11 -20.64
C MET A 790 -47.07 2.12 -19.57
N LYS A 791 -47.89 1.67 -18.63
CA LYS A 791 -48.25 2.40 -17.41
C LYS A 791 -47.76 1.63 -16.17
N LEU A 792 -47.20 2.37 -15.21
CA LEU A 792 -46.71 1.83 -13.95
C LEU A 792 -47.82 1.76 -12.91
N THR A 793 -47.78 0.75 -12.06
CA THR A 793 -48.64 0.70 -10.86
C THR A 793 -48.12 1.64 -9.77
N ASN A 794 -48.97 2.00 -8.81
CA ASN A 794 -48.56 2.80 -7.64
C ASN A 794 -47.43 2.14 -6.85
N GLU A 795 -47.46 0.80 -6.75
CA GLU A 795 -46.39 0.01 -6.11
C GLU A 795 -45.07 0.13 -6.88
N GLN A 796 -45.08 -0.01 -8.20
CA GLN A 796 -43.89 0.16 -9.03
C GLN A 796 -43.31 1.56 -8.92
N LEU A 797 -44.15 2.60 -8.88
CA LEU A 797 -43.71 3.98 -8.66
C LEU A 797 -43.07 4.16 -7.27
N ALA A 798 -43.70 3.63 -6.22
CA ALA A 798 -43.20 3.69 -4.85
C ALA A 798 -41.87 2.93 -4.68
N TYR A 799 -41.65 1.86 -5.44
CA TYR A 799 -40.43 1.06 -5.32
C TYR A 799 -39.15 1.85 -5.58
N PHE A 800 -39.17 2.80 -6.53
CA PHE A 800 -38.00 3.63 -6.86
C PHE A 800 -37.49 4.49 -5.69
N SER A 801 -38.35 4.81 -4.72
CA SER A 801 -38.00 5.59 -3.53
C SER A 801 -37.60 4.73 -2.32
N SER A 802 -37.75 3.41 -2.41
CA SER A 802 -37.35 2.48 -1.35
C SER A 802 -35.85 2.49 -1.07
N GLU A 803 -35.46 2.17 0.17
CA GLU A 803 -34.05 2.01 0.52
C GLU A 803 -33.38 0.88 -0.28
N GLU A 804 -34.14 -0.17 -0.58
CA GLU A 804 -33.65 -1.33 -1.34
C GLU A 804 -33.20 -0.92 -2.75
N TYR A 805 -34.07 -0.21 -3.46
CA TYR A 805 -33.77 0.30 -4.79
C TYR A 805 -32.62 1.32 -4.77
N ARG A 806 -32.58 2.22 -3.78
CA ARG A 806 -31.50 3.21 -3.65
C ARG A 806 -30.14 2.54 -3.46
N ARG A 807 -30.05 1.51 -2.62
CA ARG A 807 -28.81 0.73 -2.44
C ARG A 807 -28.39 0.03 -3.73
N PHE A 808 -29.32 -0.61 -4.44
CA PHE A 808 -29.07 -1.19 -5.75
C PHE A 808 -28.51 -0.16 -6.74
N TYR A 809 -29.15 1.01 -6.85
CA TYR A 809 -28.76 2.05 -7.79
C TYR A 809 -27.40 2.69 -7.43
N ILE A 810 -27.05 2.78 -6.15
CA ILE A 810 -25.72 3.22 -5.70
C ILE A 810 -24.62 2.29 -6.26
N THR A 811 -24.80 0.97 -6.12
CA THR A 811 -23.89 -0.04 -6.69
C THR A 811 -23.88 0.02 -8.22
N ALA A 812 -25.05 0.15 -8.86
CA ALA A 812 -25.18 0.30 -10.31
C ALA A 812 -24.39 1.48 -10.89
N ARG A 813 -24.17 2.53 -10.09
CA ARG A 813 -23.40 3.73 -10.44
C ARG A 813 -21.97 3.70 -9.91
N ASN A 814 -21.46 2.53 -9.52
CA ASN A 814 -20.12 2.35 -8.98
C ASN A 814 -19.77 3.31 -7.83
N LEU A 815 -20.71 3.63 -6.94
CA LEU A 815 -20.50 4.59 -5.84
C LEU A 815 -19.98 5.98 -6.33
N SER A 816 -20.21 6.34 -7.59
CA SER A 816 -19.76 7.61 -8.17
C SER A 816 -20.40 8.80 -7.45
N THR A 817 -19.65 9.89 -7.35
CA THR A 817 -20.15 11.14 -6.78
C THR A 817 -20.19 12.28 -7.79
N GLN A 818 -19.58 12.12 -8.97
CA GLN A 818 -19.56 13.13 -10.04
C GLN A 818 -20.38 12.71 -11.25
N SER A 819 -20.40 11.42 -11.56
CA SER A 819 -21.05 10.85 -12.74
C SER A 819 -22.35 10.17 -12.37
N ILE A 820 -23.22 10.84 -11.62
CA ILE A 820 -24.53 10.31 -11.18
C ILE A 820 -25.70 10.84 -12.02
N ASN A 821 -25.40 11.35 -13.22
CA ASN A 821 -26.44 11.75 -14.15
C ASN A 821 -27.26 10.54 -14.59
N VAL A 822 -28.58 10.75 -14.72
CA VAL A 822 -29.44 9.86 -15.49
C VAL A 822 -29.19 10.15 -16.97
N ASP A 823 -28.50 9.23 -17.62
CA ASP A 823 -28.02 9.29 -19.00
C ASP A 823 -28.44 8.03 -19.76
N LYS A 824 -28.10 7.95 -21.04
CA LYS A 824 -28.51 6.85 -21.91
C LYS A 824 -28.07 5.46 -21.42
N ASN A 825 -26.97 5.40 -20.66
CA ASN A 825 -26.46 4.14 -20.11
C ASN A 825 -27.06 3.88 -18.73
N SER A 826 -27.14 4.90 -17.87
CA SER A 826 -27.57 4.75 -16.48
C SER A 826 -29.09 4.55 -16.34
N VAL A 827 -29.88 5.04 -17.31
CA VAL A 827 -31.32 4.77 -17.37
C VAL A 827 -31.63 3.28 -17.53
N PHE A 828 -30.68 2.47 -18.00
CA PHE A 828 -30.81 1.01 -18.02
C PHE A 828 -31.24 0.43 -16.67
N PHE A 829 -30.73 1.01 -15.58
CA PHE A 829 -30.99 0.55 -14.22
C PHE A 829 -32.31 1.06 -13.64
N TYR A 830 -33.02 1.94 -14.34
CA TYR A 830 -34.41 2.29 -14.03
C TYR A 830 -35.36 1.15 -14.40
N GLY A 831 -35.26 0.05 -13.65
CA GLY A 831 -36.08 -1.14 -13.82
C GLY A 831 -37.37 -1.09 -13.03
N ILE A 832 -38.39 -1.78 -13.52
CA ILE A 832 -39.70 -1.92 -12.86
C ILE A 832 -39.82 -3.32 -12.24
N LEU A 833 -40.57 -3.46 -11.14
CA LEU A 833 -40.83 -4.78 -10.57
C LEU A 833 -41.53 -5.71 -11.58
N ASN A 834 -41.11 -6.96 -11.64
CA ASN A 834 -41.83 -8.01 -12.38
C ASN A 834 -43.15 -8.32 -11.63
N ASN A 835 -44.27 -8.26 -12.35
CA ASN A 835 -45.60 -8.53 -11.77
C ASN A 835 -45.86 -10.04 -11.51
N ASP A 836 -44.87 -10.91 -11.70
CA ASP A 836 -44.96 -12.37 -11.57
C ASP A 836 -44.38 -12.90 -10.24
N GLN A 837 -44.35 -12.07 -9.18
CA GLN A 837 -43.97 -12.48 -7.82
C GLN A 837 -45.11 -12.31 -6.83
#